data_AF-A0A6J5DIX5-F1
#
_entry.id   AF-A0A6J5DIX5-F1
#
_cell.length_a   1.000
_cell.length_b   1.000
_cell.length_c   1.000
_cell.angle_alpha   90.00
_cell.angle_beta   90.00
_cell.angle_gamma   90.00
#
_symmetry.space_group_name_H-M   'P 1'
#
loop_
_entity.id
_entity.type
_entity.pdbx_description
1 polymer ?
#
loop_
_entity_poly.entity_id
_entity_poly.type
_entity_poly.pdbx_seq_one_letter_code
_entity_poly.pdbx_strand_id
1 'polypeptide(L)'
;MLKSVSGVAARQWRRSLAAKAERCDDSIRTLKFPLDGANVEWHDALELHTIVAGDGRGSLIGLLYGLLLGGFRVFPKFAATEAFRNDSSLDDESWRAQVLDGSALTVGKDHFIPSVIYKRLLTQPRAVGGKDAGFKPETIAIEYGKTFFPGKKPEMLAEPEKRLLTSIATALASHFPSWKAVAGNVGAAAGVIDVVLHDLGYPRPQTSLQARLASIKTYEPAGTIAFDADSVPPTGATEGIAPNLIVARALAIGRKCGLSDKKELTRFAQEFFTGDGNHAGLAWLFGKGLTDYLQVTEIERVFADFDVPVASQTFLRPVLEDARRLPAAEASFLGGKNYASYRSGIGGTLASWIANYVNRLCELEETLGEQISALVLPSPLLADEKLFEDIGTSPDEIANMSALALERRESTRASLSRLNGVDTTAASGADITAIEEYNVLLDTLAGLLSSLAERIKKELEIAMDNDDGEVLARLKTYDFETPTWVGRMGKINRLDLSPIDPANALDRASQDFAHLHNAMHAHYAQIRHWAEQTGQTLSPLSRLAVREQNAARHRTKPRNADEYALRACLDMIGRSARRCSEEGLRRVAQWFNARNIFAEPSHCNQYFFNRRGILYKSPFARTPRQPFPITREAVTNSQAILDALGEYLLQWREDVFAETPMRLAHVTDLFRVERAWFAMLLTGFPETIPSSVALVDQVKDVFSLPLPVRLRLTGDMVSSAVMRQIFNQYYSQLESLAAVLLRETFFCRAKFQRSGDNALLYASVDGAWNAPDRLYGSSKPIGEVMRRLERANEGRSQLPFPETLAYLCDTTEAMNAPEMMAFLRQAPHDWRYAIGNEQAQTDEVQPFCLSFDKQSGIGARLRRMPSARLVGAPAYKGVLDQMLVAPDTVTMGDIGILVDQYFTQATRRDDTGRVHVQLQPGRSVVTLAIPMTISKPQKAEPTFSRYMGIDLGERGIGYAVFDAATHTLIDKGVVKVKSMRRFVLDDKMNKRKRGITKFRAAYDPAEERRRENVVGDFCHAINRLMWYYDAFPVLESTAGGASSGINRIYKAVAEHYLYSTTPTVDAVRKAYWTGASYWKHPFLQQFKFDRDSGKKSNAAEPLRMFPAVGVSAYGTSQECSCCGRNAVEDVRNMQKAAGNKKGLSMTIEEGGIVRLESGSIVLLVSEGEAAQQQARNRNERAPRVKPHTAGSISADDLIRLIARNLRRAPASRQSRDTTVSQYHCVYEDCAHTEHAEINAGINIGRRMRKSRLAETSPV
;
A
#
# COMPACT_ATOMS: atom_id res chain seq x y z
N MET A 1 -18.30 7.23 -36.84
CA MET A 1 -18.33 6.02 -35.97
C MET A 1 -16.95 5.36 -36.10
N LEU A 2 -16.12 5.37 -35.05
CA LEU A 2 -14.76 4.81 -35.10
C LEU A 2 -14.81 3.28 -35.22
N LYS A 3 -14.14 2.70 -36.24
CA LYS A 3 -14.01 1.23 -36.41
C LYS A 3 -13.37 0.61 -35.16
N SER A 4 -13.84 -0.57 -34.75
CA SER A 4 -13.39 -1.20 -33.50
C SER A 4 -11.95 -1.72 -33.60
N VAL A 5 -11.01 -1.03 -32.95
CA VAL A 5 -9.66 -1.57 -32.68
C VAL A 5 -9.79 -2.70 -31.65
N SER A 6 -9.36 -3.91 -31.99
CA SER A 6 -9.35 -5.06 -31.07
C SER A 6 -8.32 -4.85 -29.95
N GLY A 7 -8.48 -5.54 -28.81
CA GLY A 7 -7.52 -5.44 -27.70
C GLY A 7 -6.09 -5.88 -28.07
N VAL A 8 -5.94 -6.72 -29.10
CA VAL A 8 -4.62 -7.13 -29.64
C VAL A 8 -3.96 -5.97 -30.39
N ALA A 9 -4.70 -5.30 -31.27
CA ALA A 9 -4.20 -4.16 -32.03
C ALA A 9 -3.82 -2.98 -31.12
N ALA A 10 -4.60 -2.71 -30.06
CA ALA A 10 -4.26 -1.69 -29.07
C ALA A 10 -2.94 -2.01 -28.34
N ARG A 11 -2.69 -3.27 -27.97
CA ARG A 11 -1.42 -3.68 -27.35
C ARG A 11 -0.22 -3.56 -28.29
N GLN A 12 -0.38 -3.95 -29.56
CA GLN A 12 0.67 -3.79 -30.57
C GLN A 12 0.99 -2.32 -30.80
N TRP A 13 -0.02 -1.46 -30.88
CA TRP A 13 0.16 -0.02 -30.99
C TRP A 13 0.89 0.56 -29.76
N ARG A 14 0.53 0.17 -28.53
CA ARG A 14 1.26 0.61 -27.33
C ARG A 14 2.73 0.19 -27.33
N ARG A 15 3.04 -1.04 -27.77
CA ARG A 15 4.43 -1.50 -27.95
C ARG A 15 5.17 -0.65 -28.98
N SER A 16 4.53 -0.38 -30.12
CA SER A 16 5.08 0.51 -31.15
C SER A 16 5.29 1.94 -30.64
N LEU A 17 4.42 2.44 -29.77
CA LEU A 17 4.60 3.76 -29.15
C LEU A 17 5.72 3.74 -28.08
N ALA A 18 5.83 2.68 -27.28
CA ALA A 18 6.88 2.52 -26.28
C ALA A 18 8.28 2.42 -26.90
N ALA A 19 8.39 1.81 -28.08
CA ALA A 19 9.58 1.83 -28.94
C ALA A 19 10.09 3.24 -29.22
N LYS A 20 9.20 4.23 -29.15
CA LYS A 20 9.49 5.63 -29.41
C LYS A 20 9.75 6.45 -28.15
N ALA A 21 9.82 5.82 -26.97
CA ALA A 21 10.07 6.53 -25.72
C ALA A 21 11.55 6.95 -25.60
N GLU A 22 11.79 8.09 -24.97
CA GLU A 22 13.16 8.58 -24.71
C GLU A 22 13.90 7.63 -23.75
N ARG A 23 13.16 7.14 -22.75
CA ARG A 23 13.61 6.14 -21.80
C ARG A 23 12.58 5.01 -21.73
N CYS A 24 13.02 3.80 -22.03
CA CYS A 24 12.28 2.57 -21.80
C CYS A 24 13.11 1.67 -20.88
N ASP A 25 12.53 1.22 -19.78
CA ASP A 25 13.08 0.18 -18.92
C ASP A 25 12.44 -1.16 -19.31
N ASP A 26 12.95 -2.29 -18.82
CA ASP A 26 12.26 -3.57 -19.01
C ASP A 26 10.94 -3.55 -18.22
N SER A 27 9.87 -4.10 -18.79
CA SER A 27 8.58 -4.12 -18.12
C SER A 27 8.34 -5.47 -17.46
N ILE A 28 8.19 -5.47 -16.13
CA ILE A 28 7.81 -6.66 -15.37
C ILE A 28 6.28 -6.67 -15.22
N ARG A 29 5.66 -7.80 -15.58
CA ARG A 29 4.23 -8.04 -15.41
C ARG A 29 4.00 -9.43 -14.82
N THR A 30 3.28 -9.53 -13.71
CA THR A 30 2.87 -10.82 -13.16
C THR A 30 1.54 -11.27 -13.76
N LEU A 31 1.53 -12.41 -14.45
CA LEU A 31 0.32 -13.08 -14.91
C LEU A 31 -0.20 -13.99 -13.80
N LYS A 32 -1.51 -14.02 -13.56
CA LYS A 32 -2.13 -14.90 -12.57
C LYS A 32 -3.07 -15.88 -13.23
N PHE A 33 -2.87 -17.17 -13.01
CA PHE A 33 -3.67 -18.27 -13.56
C PHE A 33 -4.14 -19.19 -12.45
N PRO A 34 -5.45 -19.25 -12.15
CA PRO A 34 -6.02 -20.37 -11.42
C PRO A 34 -5.62 -21.70 -12.05
N LEU A 35 -5.30 -22.69 -11.22
CA LEU A 35 -4.94 -24.04 -11.64
C LEU A 35 -6.16 -24.94 -11.54
N ASP A 36 -6.50 -25.58 -12.65
CA ASP A 36 -7.59 -26.56 -12.73
C ASP A 36 -7.03 -27.97 -12.55
N GLY A 37 -7.73 -28.78 -11.75
CA GLY A 37 -7.25 -30.09 -11.28
C GLY A 37 -6.22 -30.06 -10.14
N ALA A 38 -5.94 -28.89 -9.56
CA ALA A 38 -5.06 -28.75 -8.39
C ALA A 38 -5.83 -29.00 -7.09
N ASN A 39 -5.69 -30.19 -6.50
CA ASN A 39 -6.26 -30.54 -5.20
C ASN A 39 -5.19 -30.37 -4.12
N VAL A 40 -5.19 -29.20 -3.46
CA VAL A 40 -4.31 -28.92 -2.31
C VAL A 40 -5.20 -28.60 -1.11
N GLU A 41 -5.04 -29.38 -0.04
CA GLU A 41 -5.72 -29.14 1.22
C GLU A 41 -5.13 -27.89 1.90
N TRP A 42 -5.99 -27.06 2.49
CA TRP A 42 -5.56 -25.82 3.13
C TRP A 42 -4.63 -26.07 4.32
N HIS A 43 -4.82 -27.18 5.02
CA HIS A 43 -3.97 -27.55 6.16
C HIS A 43 -2.51 -27.70 5.74
N ASP A 44 -2.24 -28.48 4.69
CA ASP A 44 -0.89 -28.73 4.17
C ASP A 44 -0.24 -27.43 3.65
N ALA A 45 -1.03 -26.56 3.03
CA ALA A 45 -0.58 -25.25 2.59
C ALA A 45 -0.22 -24.34 3.77
N LEU A 46 -1.04 -24.32 4.82
CA LEU A 46 -0.80 -23.50 6.01
C LEU A 46 0.43 -23.99 6.79
N GLU A 47 0.60 -25.31 6.93
CA GLU A 47 1.77 -25.91 7.58
C GLU A 47 3.05 -25.53 6.84
N LEU A 48 3.10 -25.75 5.51
CA LEU A 48 4.27 -25.38 4.72
C LEU A 48 4.55 -23.87 4.80
N HIS A 49 3.51 -23.04 4.77
CA HIS A 49 3.66 -21.58 4.87
C HIS A 49 4.24 -21.17 6.23
N THR A 50 3.80 -21.81 7.32
CA THR A 50 4.35 -21.62 8.66
C THR A 50 5.84 -21.91 8.69
N ILE A 51 6.27 -22.98 8.03
CA ILE A 51 7.68 -23.38 7.96
C ILE A 51 8.51 -22.40 7.12
N VAL A 52 8.08 -22.08 5.90
CA VAL A 52 8.95 -21.38 4.92
C VAL A 52 8.79 -19.87 4.90
N ALA A 53 7.70 -19.34 5.46
CA ALA A 53 7.40 -17.93 5.47
C ALA A 53 7.10 -17.37 6.87
N GLY A 54 6.78 -18.20 7.87
CA GLY A 54 6.61 -17.77 9.25
C GLY A 54 7.90 -17.31 9.92
N ASP A 55 7.79 -16.52 10.99
CA ASP A 55 8.90 -16.00 11.81
C ASP A 55 8.96 -16.58 13.24
N GLY A 56 7.97 -17.39 13.63
CA GLY A 56 7.91 -18.07 14.92
C GLY A 56 8.84 -19.28 15.04
N ARG A 57 8.86 -19.90 16.23
CA ARG A 57 9.57 -21.17 16.46
C ARG A 57 9.07 -22.27 15.51
N GLY A 58 9.96 -23.14 15.04
CA GLY A 58 9.61 -24.15 14.04
C GLY A 58 9.44 -23.62 12.62
N SER A 59 10.03 -22.46 12.30
CA SER A 59 10.13 -21.92 10.94
C SER A 59 11.59 -21.70 10.51
N LEU A 60 11.84 -21.59 9.21
CA LEU A 60 13.17 -21.32 8.66
C LEU A 60 13.69 -19.92 9.03
N ILE A 61 12.80 -18.92 9.06
CA ILE A 61 13.15 -17.55 9.47
C ILE A 61 13.37 -17.51 10.99
N GLY A 62 12.54 -18.20 11.77
CA GLY A 62 12.74 -18.35 13.22
C GLY A 62 14.07 -19.01 13.55
N LEU A 63 14.46 -20.06 12.83
CA LEU A 63 15.79 -20.68 12.95
C LEU A 63 16.90 -19.68 12.63
N LEU A 64 16.78 -18.94 11.52
CA LEU A 64 17.75 -17.92 11.13
C LEU A 64 17.88 -16.83 12.21
N TYR A 65 16.77 -16.31 12.73
CA TYR A 65 16.78 -15.30 13.78
C TYR A 65 17.39 -15.83 15.07
N GLY A 66 17.04 -17.06 15.48
CA GLY A 66 17.63 -17.70 16.65
C GLY A 66 19.14 -17.88 16.54
N LEU A 67 19.63 -18.30 15.38
CA LEU A 67 21.07 -18.42 15.13
C LEU A 67 21.76 -17.04 15.16
N LEU A 68 21.23 -16.05 14.46
CA LEU A 68 21.83 -14.71 14.38
C LEU A 68 21.83 -13.97 15.74
N LEU A 69 20.73 -14.06 16.50
CA LEU A 69 20.66 -13.51 17.85
C LEU A 69 21.55 -14.27 18.83
N GLY A 70 21.68 -15.59 18.66
CA GLY A 70 22.55 -16.43 19.48
C GLY A 70 24.04 -16.27 19.19
N GLY A 71 24.40 -15.62 18.08
CA GLY A 71 25.77 -15.23 17.76
C GLY A 71 26.37 -15.81 16.50
N PHE A 72 25.59 -16.53 15.69
CA PHE A 72 26.05 -16.95 14.38
C PHE A 72 26.02 -15.81 13.37
N ARG A 73 26.88 -15.92 12.35
CA ARG A 73 26.87 -15.10 11.13
C ARG A 73 26.69 -16.00 9.91
N VAL A 74 26.04 -15.47 8.87
CA VAL A 74 25.84 -16.15 7.58
C VAL A 74 26.81 -15.58 6.54
N PHE A 75 27.43 -16.45 5.76
CA PHE A 75 28.43 -16.14 4.75
C PHE A 75 28.02 -16.71 3.39
N PRO A 76 28.47 -16.15 2.26
CA PRO A 76 28.02 -16.58 0.95
C PRO A 76 28.57 -17.96 0.53
N LYS A 77 29.70 -18.37 1.10
CA LYS A 77 30.37 -19.63 0.78
C LYS A 77 31.34 -20.05 1.89
N PHE A 78 31.63 -21.34 1.93
CA PHE A 78 32.53 -21.96 2.91
C PHE A 78 33.88 -21.24 3.08
N ALA A 79 34.57 -20.89 2.00
CA ALA A 79 35.86 -20.21 2.10
C ALA A 79 35.79 -18.85 2.81
N ALA A 80 34.65 -18.15 2.77
CA ALA A 80 34.46 -16.91 3.53
C ALA A 80 34.20 -17.19 5.02
N THR A 81 33.52 -18.28 5.32
CA THR A 81 33.32 -18.79 6.69
C THR A 81 34.64 -19.21 7.33
N GLU A 82 35.49 -19.95 6.62
CA GLU A 82 36.81 -20.35 7.12
C GLU A 82 37.71 -19.14 7.38
N ALA A 83 37.72 -18.16 6.48
CA ALA A 83 38.48 -16.93 6.68
C ALA A 83 38.03 -16.21 7.96
N PHE A 84 36.73 -16.10 8.20
CA PHE A 84 36.20 -15.48 9.42
C PHE A 84 36.57 -16.25 10.69
N ARG A 85 36.46 -17.58 10.69
CA ARG A 85 36.83 -18.41 11.86
C ARG A 85 38.31 -18.33 12.22
N ASN A 86 39.15 -18.05 11.22
CA ASN A 86 40.60 -17.98 11.36
C ASN A 86 41.13 -16.54 11.28
N ASP A 87 40.29 -15.54 11.47
CA ASP A 87 40.65 -14.12 11.31
C ASP A 87 41.84 -13.73 12.20
N SER A 88 41.89 -14.24 13.44
CA SER A 88 43.01 -14.06 14.37
C SER A 88 44.32 -14.72 13.93
N SER A 89 44.25 -15.88 13.24
CA SER A 89 45.42 -16.57 12.68
C SER A 89 45.92 -15.91 11.40
N LEU A 90 45.00 -15.38 10.59
CA LEU A 90 45.29 -14.69 9.34
C LEU A 90 45.89 -13.30 9.63
N ASP A 91 45.28 -12.54 10.54
CA ASP A 91 45.71 -11.23 11.03
C ASP A 91 46.13 -10.30 9.87
N ASP A 92 45.15 -10.09 8.98
CA ASP A 92 45.30 -9.37 7.71
C ASP A 92 45.80 -7.93 7.91
N GLU A 93 45.35 -7.26 8.97
CA GLU A 93 45.67 -5.86 9.26
C GLU A 93 47.14 -5.66 9.60
N SER A 94 47.68 -6.47 10.52
CA SER A 94 49.09 -6.44 10.89
C SER A 94 49.99 -6.86 9.72
N TRP A 95 49.60 -7.88 8.95
CA TRP A 95 50.36 -8.28 7.76
C TRP A 95 50.39 -7.16 6.71
N ARG A 96 49.26 -6.51 6.45
CA ARG A 96 49.16 -5.37 5.51
C ARG A 96 50.06 -4.20 5.96
N ALA A 97 50.04 -3.86 7.25
CA ALA A 97 50.88 -2.81 7.80
C ALA A 97 52.38 -3.12 7.68
N GLN A 98 52.77 -4.39 7.80
CA GLN A 98 54.17 -4.81 7.72
C GLN A 98 54.67 -4.96 6.28
N VAL A 99 53.85 -5.45 5.36
CA VAL A 99 54.28 -5.85 4.00
C VAL A 99 53.93 -4.82 2.93
N LEU A 100 52.81 -4.11 3.07
CA LEU A 100 52.26 -3.26 2.01
C LEU A 100 52.33 -1.76 2.29
N ASP A 101 52.23 -1.32 3.55
CA ASP A 101 52.31 0.09 3.90
C ASP A 101 53.73 0.63 3.69
N GLY A 102 53.88 1.52 2.71
CA GLY A 102 55.18 2.06 2.26
C GLY A 102 55.72 1.46 0.95
N SER A 103 55.01 0.49 0.33
CA SER A 103 55.39 -0.09 -0.96
C SER A 103 54.92 0.74 -2.16
N ALA A 104 55.60 0.62 -3.31
CA ALA A 104 55.23 1.28 -4.57
C ALA A 104 54.03 0.61 -5.30
N LEU A 105 53.37 -0.36 -4.67
CA LEU A 105 52.22 -1.06 -5.23
C LEU A 105 50.98 -0.16 -5.19
N THR A 106 50.34 0.05 -6.33
CA THR A 106 49.00 0.66 -6.44
C THR A 106 47.86 -0.34 -6.19
N VAL A 107 48.17 -1.44 -5.50
CA VAL A 107 47.21 -2.47 -5.10
C VAL A 107 46.11 -1.80 -4.26
N GLY A 108 44.85 -2.17 -4.49
CA GLY A 108 43.82 -1.91 -3.48
C GLY A 108 44.23 -2.70 -2.25
N LYS A 109 44.73 -2.02 -1.21
CA LYS A 109 45.45 -2.61 -0.06
C LYS A 109 44.69 -3.75 0.64
N ASP A 110 43.40 -3.90 0.35
CA ASP A 110 42.49 -4.90 0.88
C ASP A 110 42.32 -6.15 -0.03
N HIS A 111 43.00 -6.20 -1.19
CA HIS A 111 42.91 -7.30 -2.15
C HIS A 111 44.13 -8.21 -2.19
N PHE A 112 45.23 -7.82 -1.54
CA PHE A 112 46.44 -8.64 -1.43
C PHE A 112 46.82 -8.83 0.04
N ILE A 113 45.98 -9.55 0.76
CA ILE A 113 46.11 -9.83 2.20
C ILE A 113 45.99 -11.35 2.44
N PRO A 114 46.49 -11.88 3.57
CA PRO A 114 46.50 -13.31 3.86
C PRO A 114 45.18 -14.03 3.57
N SER A 115 44.03 -13.50 4.00
CA SER A 115 42.71 -14.11 3.75
C SER A 115 42.35 -14.24 2.25
N VAL A 116 42.67 -13.22 1.45
CA VAL A 116 42.38 -13.20 0.00
C VAL A 116 43.33 -14.14 -0.73
N ILE A 117 44.60 -14.19 -0.32
CA ILE A 117 45.60 -15.10 -0.87
C ILE A 117 45.21 -16.55 -0.55
N TYR A 118 44.87 -16.86 0.71
CA TYR A 118 44.39 -18.17 1.14
C TYR A 118 43.21 -18.67 0.28
N LYS A 119 42.20 -17.81 0.12
CA LYS A 119 41.02 -18.10 -0.71
C LYS A 119 41.39 -18.34 -2.18
N ARG A 120 42.33 -17.58 -2.74
CA ARG A 120 42.78 -17.75 -4.13
C ARG A 120 43.53 -19.07 -4.32
N LEU A 121 44.36 -19.46 -3.35
CA LEU A 121 45.10 -20.72 -3.36
C LEU A 121 44.18 -21.95 -3.30
N LEU A 122 43.06 -21.85 -2.58
CA LEU A 122 42.03 -22.90 -2.55
C LEU A 122 41.17 -22.96 -3.83
N THR A 123 41.11 -21.87 -4.60
CA THR A 123 40.18 -21.76 -5.72
C THR A 123 40.78 -22.30 -7.02
N GLN A 124 40.20 -23.37 -7.56
CA GLN A 124 40.53 -23.88 -8.90
C GLN A 124 39.72 -23.11 -9.97
N PRO A 125 40.34 -22.57 -11.04
CA PRO A 125 39.61 -21.93 -12.13
C PRO A 125 38.73 -22.93 -12.88
N ARG A 126 37.50 -22.53 -13.24
CA ARG A 126 36.61 -23.35 -14.06
C ARG A 126 36.85 -23.04 -15.54
N ALA A 127 36.86 -24.07 -16.39
CA ALA A 127 36.82 -23.89 -17.84
C ALA A 127 35.50 -23.22 -18.25
N VAL A 128 35.57 -22.13 -19.02
CA VAL A 128 34.39 -21.40 -19.53
C VAL A 128 34.50 -21.29 -21.04
N GLY A 129 33.46 -21.73 -21.76
CA GLY A 129 33.38 -21.62 -23.22
C GLY A 129 34.42 -22.46 -23.98
N GLY A 130 34.81 -23.63 -23.45
CA GLY A 130 35.77 -24.53 -24.10
C GLY A 130 37.23 -24.08 -24.04
N LYS A 131 37.56 -23.00 -23.31
CA LYS A 131 38.95 -22.60 -23.06
C LYS A 131 39.54 -23.39 -21.89
N ASP A 132 40.65 -24.08 -22.15
CA ASP A 132 41.42 -24.83 -21.16
C ASP A 132 41.98 -23.87 -20.09
N ALA A 133 41.77 -24.20 -18.81
CA ALA A 133 42.29 -23.45 -17.66
C ALA A 133 43.64 -24.02 -17.20
N GLY A 134 44.49 -24.41 -18.16
CA GLY A 134 45.74 -25.12 -17.92
C GLY A 134 46.61 -24.47 -16.84
N PHE A 135 47.29 -25.30 -16.06
CA PHE A 135 48.18 -24.83 -14.98
C PHE A 135 49.52 -24.34 -15.57
N LYS A 136 49.50 -23.13 -16.13
CA LYS A 136 50.68 -22.47 -16.74
C LYS A 136 50.84 -21.05 -16.18
N PRO A 137 52.08 -20.51 -16.11
CA PRO A 137 52.36 -19.19 -15.54
C PRO A 137 51.43 -18.08 -16.06
N GLU A 138 51.15 -18.03 -17.36
CA GLU A 138 50.33 -16.98 -17.96
C GLU A 138 48.88 -17.04 -17.48
N THR A 139 48.34 -18.26 -17.33
CA THR A 139 46.97 -18.48 -16.85
C THR A 139 46.86 -18.17 -15.35
N ILE A 140 47.89 -18.52 -14.58
CA ILE A 140 47.96 -18.23 -13.14
C ILE A 140 48.00 -16.72 -12.90
N ALA A 141 48.85 -15.99 -13.65
CA ALA A 141 48.95 -14.54 -13.55
C ALA A 141 47.61 -13.84 -13.88
N ILE A 142 46.87 -14.31 -14.88
CA ILE A 142 45.54 -13.78 -15.23
C ILE A 142 44.53 -14.01 -14.11
N GLU A 143 44.46 -15.24 -13.58
CA GLU A 143 43.49 -15.61 -12.54
C GLU A 143 43.78 -14.92 -11.20
N TYR A 144 45.05 -14.75 -10.85
CA TYR A 144 45.48 -14.03 -9.67
C TYR A 144 45.29 -12.52 -9.86
N GLY A 145 45.55 -12.02 -11.07
CA GLY A 145 45.27 -10.64 -11.46
C GLY A 145 43.80 -10.26 -11.31
N LYS A 146 42.85 -11.12 -11.73
CA LYS A 146 41.41 -10.93 -11.48
C LYS A 146 41.06 -10.81 -10.00
N THR A 147 41.84 -11.45 -9.13
CA THR A 147 41.57 -11.54 -7.69
C THR A 147 42.18 -10.37 -6.94
N PHE A 148 43.45 -10.08 -7.21
CA PHE A 148 44.22 -9.06 -6.50
C PHE A 148 44.06 -7.65 -7.11
N PHE A 149 43.62 -7.56 -8.37
CA PHE A 149 43.42 -6.31 -9.11
C PHE A 149 42.06 -6.27 -9.82
N PRO A 150 40.94 -6.35 -9.08
CA PRO A 150 39.60 -6.38 -9.68
C PRO A 150 39.34 -5.12 -10.52
N GLY A 151 38.76 -5.30 -11.71
CA GLY A 151 38.40 -4.21 -12.63
C GLY A 151 39.51 -3.70 -13.54
N LYS A 152 40.77 -4.13 -13.36
CA LYS A 152 41.89 -3.81 -14.27
C LYS A 152 42.11 -4.96 -15.27
N LYS A 153 42.33 -4.64 -16.55
CA LYS A 153 42.83 -5.64 -17.51
C LYS A 153 44.33 -5.89 -17.25
N PRO A 154 44.87 -7.09 -17.53
CA PRO A 154 46.31 -7.38 -17.32
C PRO A 154 47.26 -6.37 -17.96
N GLU A 155 46.86 -5.84 -19.12
CA GLU A 155 47.57 -4.84 -19.92
C GLU A 155 47.65 -3.46 -19.22
N MET A 156 46.65 -3.14 -18.39
CA MET A 156 46.51 -1.89 -17.63
C MET A 156 47.23 -1.91 -16.27
N LEU A 157 47.82 -3.04 -15.87
CA LEU A 157 48.59 -3.15 -14.64
C LEU A 157 49.92 -2.41 -14.77
N ALA A 158 50.34 -1.73 -13.70
CA ALA A 158 51.64 -1.07 -13.64
C ALA A 158 52.76 -2.11 -13.62
N GLU A 159 53.97 -1.73 -14.04
CA GLU A 159 55.11 -2.65 -14.16
C GLU A 159 55.43 -3.42 -12.85
N PRO A 160 55.39 -2.80 -11.65
CA PRO A 160 55.57 -3.54 -10.39
C PRO A 160 54.50 -4.61 -10.14
N GLU A 161 53.24 -4.34 -10.54
CA GLU A 161 52.10 -5.27 -10.38
C GLU A 161 52.23 -6.45 -11.35
N LYS A 162 52.60 -6.18 -12.61
CA LYS A 162 52.88 -7.20 -13.63
C LYS A 162 54.03 -8.11 -13.20
N ARG A 163 55.11 -7.50 -12.69
CA ARG A 163 56.28 -8.23 -12.20
C ARG A 163 55.92 -9.14 -11.02
N LEU A 164 55.16 -8.63 -10.04
CA LEU A 164 54.69 -9.42 -8.90
C LEU A 164 53.85 -10.64 -9.33
N LEU A 165 52.82 -10.43 -10.16
CA LEU A 165 51.95 -11.52 -10.62
C LEU A 165 52.71 -12.56 -11.45
N THR A 166 53.61 -12.12 -12.33
CA THR A 166 54.38 -13.01 -13.20
C THR A 166 55.37 -13.83 -12.37
N SER A 167 56.03 -13.22 -11.37
CA SER A 167 56.94 -13.94 -10.46
C SER A 167 56.19 -14.96 -9.61
N ILE A 168 55.03 -14.59 -9.02
CA ILE A 168 54.19 -15.54 -8.25
C ILE A 168 53.76 -16.70 -9.14
N ALA A 169 53.28 -16.41 -10.35
CA ALA A 169 52.78 -17.41 -11.27
C ALA A 169 53.86 -18.37 -11.77
N THR A 170 55.04 -17.86 -12.09
CA THR A 170 56.20 -18.67 -12.52
C THR A 170 56.65 -19.57 -11.38
N ALA A 171 56.82 -19.01 -10.17
CA ALA A 171 57.27 -19.76 -9.01
C ALA A 171 56.28 -20.87 -8.60
N LEU A 172 54.96 -20.60 -8.65
CA LEU A 172 53.93 -21.61 -8.39
C LEU A 172 53.88 -22.69 -9.47
N ALA A 173 54.01 -22.34 -10.75
CA ALA A 173 54.03 -23.31 -11.85
C ALA A 173 55.27 -24.22 -11.82
N SER A 174 56.41 -23.72 -11.34
CA SER A 174 57.62 -24.52 -11.14
C SER A 174 57.55 -25.43 -9.92
N HIS A 175 56.85 -25.02 -8.85
CA HIS A 175 56.75 -25.81 -7.61
C HIS A 175 55.60 -26.82 -7.59
N PHE A 176 54.52 -26.58 -8.34
CA PHE A 176 53.33 -27.43 -8.33
C PHE A 176 52.99 -27.94 -9.73
N PRO A 177 52.51 -29.19 -9.88
CA PRO A 177 52.11 -29.71 -11.19
C PRO A 177 50.68 -29.34 -11.60
N SER A 178 49.84 -28.83 -10.68
CA SER A 178 48.43 -28.51 -10.96
C SER A 178 47.78 -27.60 -9.92
N TRP A 179 46.62 -27.02 -10.28
CA TRP A 179 45.75 -26.29 -9.35
C TRP A 179 45.35 -27.09 -8.12
N LYS A 180 45.11 -28.41 -8.29
CA LYS A 180 44.74 -29.31 -7.19
C LYS A 180 45.89 -29.51 -6.20
N ALA A 181 47.13 -29.55 -6.69
CA ALA A 181 48.30 -29.67 -5.82
C ALA A 181 48.54 -28.40 -4.99
N VAL A 182 48.29 -27.21 -5.57
CA VAL A 182 48.31 -25.93 -4.82
C VAL A 182 47.26 -25.92 -3.72
N ALA A 183 46.00 -26.25 -4.05
CA ALA A 183 44.91 -26.27 -3.08
C ALA A 183 45.10 -27.36 -1.98
N GLY A 184 45.78 -28.46 -2.30
CA GLY A 184 46.09 -29.53 -1.35
C GLY A 184 47.25 -29.23 -0.39
N ASN A 185 48.07 -28.21 -0.66
CA ASN A 185 49.17 -27.80 0.21
C ASN A 185 49.35 -26.28 0.22
N VAL A 186 48.35 -25.61 0.80
CA VAL A 186 48.26 -24.15 0.83
C VAL A 186 49.41 -23.50 1.59
N GLY A 187 49.92 -24.15 2.65
CA GLY A 187 51.09 -23.68 3.41
C GLY A 187 52.36 -23.63 2.56
N ALA A 188 52.67 -24.68 1.80
CA ALA A 188 53.82 -24.68 0.90
C ALA A 188 53.65 -23.65 -0.23
N ALA A 189 52.44 -23.50 -0.78
CA ALA A 189 52.17 -22.52 -1.81
C ALA A 189 52.27 -21.06 -1.30
N ALA A 190 51.90 -20.80 -0.05
CA ALA A 190 52.17 -19.53 0.62
C ALA A 190 53.67 -19.29 0.84
N GLY A 191 54.44 -20.33 1.20
CA GLY A 191 55.90 -20.22 1.30
C GLY A 191 56.55 -19.79 -0.02
N VAL A 192 56.03 -20.28 -1.16
CA VAL A 192 56.47 -19.82 -2.49
C VAL A 192 56.17 -18.33 -2.69
N ILE A 193 55.01 -17.84 -2.23
CA ILE A 193 54.65 -16.42 -2.30
C ILE A 193 55.55 -15.58 -1.37
N ASP A 194 55.86 -16.05 -0.16
CA ASP A 194 56.78 -15.38 0.77
C ASP A 194 58.17 -15.19 0.14
N VAL A 195 58.70 -16.22 -0.55
CA VAL A 195 59.98 -16.14 -1.27
C VAL A 195 59.92 -15.10 -2.38
N VAL A 196 58.86 -15.11 -3.20
CA VAL A 196 58.69 -14.13 -4.28
C VAL A 196 58.59 -12.70 -3.75
N LEU A 197 57.88 -12.49 -2.63
CA LEU A 197 57.78 -11.17 -2.00
C LEU A 197 59.16 -10.70 -1.50
N HIS A 198 59.92 -11.60 -0.87
CA HIS A 198 61.27 -11.28 -0.45
C HIS A 198 62.20 -10.92 -1.62
N ASP A 199 62.18 -11.71 -2.70
CA ASP A 199 63.05 -11.51 -3.86
C ASP A 199 62.74 -10.22 -4.64
N LEU A 200 61.50 -9.72 -4.52
CA LEU A 200 61.07 -8.43 -5.07
C LEU A 200 61.31 -7.25 -4.12
N GLY A 201 61.90 -7.49 -2.94
CA GLY A 201 62.30 -6.45 -1.99
C GLY A 201 61.19 -5.99 -1.04
N TYR A 202 60.11 -6.76 -0.85
CA TYR A 202 59.08 -6.44 0.14
C TYR A 202 59.56 -6.77 1.57
N PRO A 203 59.15 -5.99 2.60
CA PRO A 203 59.53 -6.26 3.97
C PRO A 203 59.04 -7.64 4.44
N ARG A 204 59.84 -8.32 5.26
CA ARG A 204 59.45 -9.59 5.87
C ARG A 204 58.54 -9.34 7.08
N PRO A 205 57.31 -9.88 7.10
CA PRO A 205 56.48 -9.80 8.29
C PRO A 205 57.06 -10.66 9.41
N GLN A 206 56.75 -10.33 10.67
CA GLN A 206 57.18 -11.09 11.84
C GLN A 206 56.70 -12.55 11.79
N THR A 207 55.47 -12.76 11.29
CA THR A 207 54.91 -14.08 11.00
C THR A 207 54.71 -14.19 9.48
N SER A 208 55.41 -15.13 8.85
CA SER A 208 55.34 -15.36 7.40
C SER A 208 53.94 -15.79 6.95
N LEU A 209 53.61 -15.59 5.68
CA LEU A 209 52.34 -16.06 5.13
C LEU A 209 52.22 -17.58 5.29
N GLN A 210 53.30 -18.33 5.08
CA GLN A 210 53.34 -19.78 5.32
C GLN A 210 52.95 -20.14 6.76
N ALA A 211 53.52 -19.46 7.76
CA ALA A 211 53.23 -19.74 9.17
C ALA A 211 51.78 -19.36 9.55
N ARG A 212 51.25 -18.25 9.00
CA ARG A 212 49.85 -17.84 9.16
C ARG A 212 48.87 -18.83 8.54
N LEU A 213 49.15 -19.32 7.32
CA LEU A 213 48.27 -20.28 6.67
C LEU A 213 48.40 -21.69 7.26
N ALA A 214 49.53 -22.04 7.85
CA ALA A 214 49.72 -23.31 8.55
C ALA A 214 48.99 -23.38 9.91
N SER A 215 48.67 -22.24 10.53
CA SER A 215 47.91 -22.16 11.78
C SER A 215 46.39 -22.12 11.60
N ILE A 216 45.90 -22.20 10.35
CA ILE A 216 44.47 -22.25 10.04
C ILE A 216 43.89 -23.58 10.50
N LYS A 217 42.81 -23.49 11.28
CA LYS A 217 41.97 -24.63 11.65
C LYS A 217 40.92 -24.87 10.58
N THR A 218 40.82 -26.12 10.12
CA THR A 218 39.70 -26.59 9.30
C THR A 218 38.57 -27.06 10.21
N TYR A 219 37.34 -26.71 9.86
CA TYR A 219 36.17 -26.99 10.67
C TYR A 219 35.17 -27.87 9.90
N GLU A 220 34.65 -28.91 10.56
CA GLU A 220 33.54 -29.72 10.06
C GLU A 220 32.25 -29.33 10.80
N PRO A 221 31.13 -29.08 10.09
CA PRO A 221 30.95 -29.24 8.65
C PRO A 221 31.50 -28.03 7.89
N ALA A 222 31.90 -28.29 6.64
CA ALA A 222 32.17 -27.23 5.67
C ALA A 222 30.88 -26.48 5.29
N GLY A 223 30.57 -25.41 6.02
CA GLY A 223 29.28 -24.70 5.95
C GLY A 223 29.37 -23.20 5.68
N THR A 224 28.21 -22.55 5.66
CA THR A 224 28.07 -21.10 5.41
C THR A 224 27.78 -20.29 6.68
N ILE A 225 27.82 -20.92 7.86
CA ILE A 225 27.63 -20.23 9.14
C ILE A 225 28.88 -20.36 10.01
N ALA A 226 29.14 -19.38 10.86
CA ALA A 226 30.15 -19.47 11.92
C ALA A 226 29.70 -18.68 13.15
N PHE A 227 30.19 -19.08 14.33
CA PHE A 227 29.94 -18.36 15.57
C PHE A 227 30.89 -17.17 15.68
N ASP A 228 30.35 -16.02 16.06
CA ASP A 228 31.10 -14.79 16.34
C ASP A 228 31.43 -14.74 17.83
N ALA A 229 32.70 -14.89 18.19
CA ALA A 229 33.15 -14.97 19.58
C ALA A 229 32.86 -13.68 20.38
N ASP A 230 32.77 -12.54 19.70
CA ASP A 230 32.45 -11.23 20.29
C ASP A 230 30.92 -11.05 20.49
N SER A 231 30.12 -12.05 20.10
CA SER A 231 28.67 -12.00 20.21
C SER A 231 28.16 -12.13 21.64
N VAL A 232 27.24 -11.25 22.03
CA VAL A 232 26.44 -11.40 23.25
C VAL A 232 24.96 -11.63 22.89
N PRO A 233 24.31 -12.69 23.40
CA PRO A 233 22.87 -12.88 23.22
C PRO A 233 22.06 -11.74 23.84
N PRO A 234 20.89 -11.38 23.27
CA PRO A 234 20.03 -10.34 23.84
C PRO A 234 19.45 -10.78 25.20
N THR A 235 19.20 -9.80 26.07
CA THR A 235 18.48 -10.00 27.33
C THR A 235 16.98 -9.74 27.16
N GLY A 236 16.13 -10.64 27.65
CA GLY A 236 14.66 -10.51 27.60
C GLY A 236 13.98 -11.17 26.39
N ALA A 237 12.67 -10.92 26.23
CA ALA A 237 11.87 -11.50 25.15
C ALA A 237 12.20 -10.85 23.80
N THR A 238 12.42 -11.67 22.78
CA THR A 238 12.79 -11.23 21.42
C THR A 238 11.68 -11.43 20.38
N GLU A 239 10.57 -12.04 20.79
CA GLU A 239 9.43 -12.34 19.90
C GLU A 239 8.82 -11.06 19.33
N GLY A 240 8.59 -11.02 18.02
CA GLY A 240 8.07 -9.85 17.29
C GLY A 240 9.04 -8.67 17.11
N ILE A 241 10.25 -8.72 17.69
CA ILE A 241 11.29 -7.67 17.57
C ILE A 241 12.67 -8.18 17.13
N ALA A 242 12.85 -9.50 17.05
CA ALA A 242 14.09 -10.15 16.61
C ALA A 242 14.74 -9.52 15.37
N PRO A 243 14.03 -9.28 14.25
CA PRO A 243 14.67 -8.72 13.05
C PRO A 243 15.21 -7.30 13.27
N ASN A 244 14.56 -6.48 14.12
CA ASN A 244 15.04 -5.14 14.46
C ASN A 244 16.36 -5.20 15.23
N LEU A 245 16.47 -6.11 16.21
CA LEU A 245 17.68 -6.30 17.02
C LEU A 245 18.85 -6.83 16.18
N ILE A 246 18.58 -7.77 15.28
CA ILE A 246 19.61 -8.31 14.37
C ILE A 246 20.13 -7.21 13.43
N VAL A 247 19.24 -6.38 12.86
CA VAL A 247 19.69 -5.25 12.02
C VAL A 247 20.50 -4.25 12.83
N ALA A 248 20.09 -3.90 14.05
CA ALA A 248 20.85 -2.99 14.91
C ALA A 248 22.28 -3.51 15.14
N ARG A 249 22.42 -4.80 15.45
CA ARG A 249 23.72 -5.47 15.57
C ARG A 249 24.52 -5.41 14.26
N ALA A 250 23.88 -5.71 13.12
CA ALA A 250 24.55 -5.67 11.82
C ALA A 250 25.06 -4.26 11.48
N LEU A 251 24.29 -3.22 11.79
CA LEU A 251 24.70 -1.83 11.60
C LEU A 251 25.86 -1.45 12.52
N ALA A 252 25.83 -1.87 13.79
CA ALA A 252 26.93 -1.63 14.73
C ALA A 252 28.25 -2.27 14.26
N ILE A 253 28.19 -3.52 13.77
CA ILE A 253 29.34 -4.20 13.18
C ILE A 253 29.82 -3.46 11.91
N GLY A 254 28.90 -3.12 11.00
CA GLY A 254 29.24 -2.41 9.77
C GLY A 254 29.95 -1.08 10.02
N ARG A 255 29.50 -0.32 11.02
CA ARG A 255 30.12 0.94 11.44
C ARG A 255 31.48 0.73 12.12
N LYS A 256 31.63 -0.32 12.94
CA LYS A 256 32.95 -0.73 13.50
C LYS A 256 33.95 -1.07 12.38
N CYS A 257 33.48 -1.59 11.25
CA CYS A 257 34.27 -1.82 10.04
C CYS A 257 34.48 -0.57 9.16
N GLY A 258 34.11 0.63 9.63
CA GLY A 258 34.32 1.89 8.91
C GLY A 258 33.24 2.26 7.88
N LEU A 259 32.13 1.51 7.79
CA LEU A 259 31.04 1.85 6.90
C LEU A 259 30.21 3.00 7.46
N SER A 260 30.01 4.06 6.66
CA SER A 260 29.19 5.22 7.01
C SER A 260 28.11 5.54 5.98
N ASP A 261 28.29 5.12 4.71
CA ASP A 261 27.29 5.32 3.67
C ASP A 261 26.04 4.46 3.91
N LYS A 262 24.87 5.07 3.75
CA LYS A 262 23.57 4.44 3.96
C LYS A 262 23.34 3.22 3.06
N LYS A 263 23.73 3.28 1.78
CA LYS A 263 23.53 2.15 0.85
C LYS A 263 24.48 1.01 1.19
N GLU A 264 25.71 1.33 1.57
CA GLU A 264 26.69 0.33 2.01
C GLU A 264 26.27 -0.36 3.30
N LEU A 265 25.81 0.41 4.30
CA LEU A 265 25.27 -0.14 5.55
C LEU A 265 24.01 -0.99 5.31
N THR A 266 23.11 -0.53 4.43
CA THR A 266 21.92 -1.30 4.06
C THR A 266 22.32 -2.63 3.41
N ARG A 267 23.25 -2.59 2.45
CA ARG A 267 23.77 -3.81 1.80
C ARG A 267 24.43 -4.72 2.82
N PHE A 268 25.28 -4.19 3.70
CA PHE A 268 25.94 -4.96 4.75
C PHE A 268 24.93 -5.65 5.67
N ALA A 269 23.88 -4.95 6.11
CA ALA A 269 22.82 -5.55 6.91
C ALA A 269 22.05 -6.64 6.16
N GLN A 270 21.80 -6.48 4.86
CA GLN A 270 21.16 -7.53 4.03
C GLN A 270 22.05 -8.77 3.87
N GLU A 271 23.35 -8.56 3.64
CA GLU A 271 24.35 -9.61 3.53
C GLU A 271 24.58 -10.31 4.88
N PHE A 272 24.42 -9.60 6.01
CA PHE A 272 24.49 -10.20 7.35
C PHE A 272 23.46 -11.32 7.55
N PHE A 273 22.25 -11.17 6.99
CA PHE A 273 21.21 -12.22 7.06
C PHE A 273 21.41 -13.34 6.05
N THR A 274 21.96 -13.05 4.87
CA THR A 274 21.84 -13.94 3.70
C THR A 274 23.16 -14.36 3.04
N GLY A 275 24.28 -13.79 3.49
CA GLY A 275 25.63 -14.00 2.99
C GLY A 275 26.01 -13.15 1.77
N ASP A 276 25.12 -12.99 0.80
CA ASP A 276 25.30 -12.12 -0.37
C ASP A 276 23.94 -11.70 -0.99
N GLY A 277 23.99 -10.84 -2.01
CA GLY A 277 22.81 -10.44 -2.78
C GLY A 277 22.09 -11.57 -3.54
N ASN A 278 22.67 -12.77 -3.63
CA ASN A 278 22.03 -13.96 -4.21
C ASN A 278 21.47 -14.91 -3.14
N HIS A 279 21.62 -14.55 -1.86
CA HIS A 279 21.23 -15.34 -0.71
C HIS A 279 21.89 -16.73 -0.68
N ALA A 280 23.12 -16.83 -1.19
CA ALA A 280 23.85 -18.08 -1.32
C ALA A 280 24.14 -18.74 0.04
N GLY A 281 24.30 -17.94 1.10
CA GLY A 281 24.53 -18.45 2.45
C GLY A 281 23.35 -19.28 2.98
N LEU A 282 22.12 -18.90 2.63
CA LEU A 282 20.92 -19.63 3.01
C LEU A 282 20.75 -20.95 2.24
N ALA A 283 21.42 -21.12 1.09
CA ALA A 283 21.31 -22.34 0.28
C ALA A 283 21.90 -23.55 1.00
N TRP A 284 23.06 -23.39 1.66
CA TRP A 284 23.63 -24.45 2.49
C TRP A 284 22.83 -24.60 3.79
N LEU A 285 22.53 -23.49 4.49
CA LEU A 285 21.84 -23.53 5.78
C LEU A 285 20.48 -24.25 5.70
N PHE A 286 19.63 -23.91 4.73
CA PHE A 286 18.31 -24.56 4.55
C PHE A 286 18.38 -25.84 3.69
N GLY A 287 19.57 -26.17 3.20
CA GLY A 287 19.88 -27.42 2.52
C GLY A 287 20.60 -28.37 3.47
N LYS A 288 21.83 -28.74 3.08
CA LYS A 288 22.68 -29.68 3.82
C LYS A 288 22.91 -29.29 5.28
N GLY A 289 23.02 -28.00 5.59
CA GLY A 289 23.24 -27.53 6.95
C GLY A 289 22.11 -27.93 7.89
N LEU A 290 20.85 -27.76 7.48
CA LEU A 290 19.69 -28.18 8.26
C LEU A 290 19.52 -29.71 8.21
N THR A 291 19.35 -30.28 7.02
CA THR A 291 18.92 -31.68 6.84
C THR A 291 20.02 -32.68 7.20
N ASP A 292 21.26 -32.41 6.79
CA ASP A 292 22.35 -33.39 6.86
C ASP A 292 23.23 -33.16 8.10
N TYR A 293 23.01 -32.08 8.86
CA TYR A 293 23.84 -31.74 10.02
C TYR A 293 23.02 -31.33 11.26
N LEU A 294 22.35 -30.16 11.27
CA LEU A 294 21.68 -29.66 12.48
C LEU A 294 20.58 -30.60 13.00
N GLN A 295 19.89 -31.33 12.12
CA GLN A 295 18.85 -32.29 12.50
C GLN A 295 19.40 -33.62 13.04
N VAL A 296 20.63 -33.99 12.68
CA VAL A 296 21.18 -35.35 12.93
C VAL A 296 22.36 -35.36 13.91
N THR A 297 23.09 -34.25 14.05
CA THR A 297 24.26 -34.14 14.93
C THR A 297 23.85 -33.78 16.35
N GLU A 298 24.51 -34.36 17.36
CA GLU A 298 24.24 -34.06 18.77
C GLU A 298 24.45 -32.58 19.13
N ILE A 299 23.56 -31.97 19.93
CA ILE A 299 23.63 -30.51 20.23
C ILE A 299 24.98 -30.14 20.85
N GLU A 300 25.50 -30.94 21.77
CA GLU A 300 26.82 -30.72 22.37
C GLU A 300 27.95 -30.79 21.33
N ARG A 301 27.79 -31.65 20.33
CA ARG A 301 28.73 -31.74 19.22
C ARG A 301 28.66 -30.51 18.33
N VAL A 302 27.46 -29.98 18.07
CA VAL A 302 27.28 -28.70 17.36
C VAL A 302 27.96 -27.56 18.12
N PHE A 303 27.81 -27.48 19.45
CA PHE A 303 28.51 -26.45 20.23
C PHE A 303 30.03 -26.57 20.14
N ALA A 304 30.57 -27.80 20.17
CA ALA A 304 31.99 -28.03 20.00
C ALA A 304 32.50 -27.68 18.58
N ASP A 305 31.79 -28.11 17.54
CA ASP A 305 32.18 -27.89 16.14
C ASP A 305 32.17 -26.40 15.73
N PHE A 306 31.40 -25.57 16.44
CA PHE A 306 31.31 -24.13 16.22
C PHE A 306 31.99 -23.27 17.28
N ASP A 307 32.75 -23.86 18.21
CA ASP A 307 33.42 -23.16 19.32
C ASP A 307 32.45 -22.27 20.14
N VAL A 308 31.22 -22.74 20.41
CA VAL A 308 30.17 -21.93 21.08
C VAL A 308 30.44 -21.80 22.59
N PRO A 309 30.62 -20.59 23.13
CA PRO A 309 30.84 -20.36 24.56
C PRO A 309 29.64 -20.78 25.40
N VAL A 310 29.90 -21.27 26.62
CA VAL A 310 28.87 -21.74 27.58
C VAL A 310 27.77 -20.69 27.82
N ALA A 311 28.13 -19.40 27.86
CA ALA A 311 27.17 -18.31 28.05
C ALA A 311 26.08 -18.23 26.96
N SER A 312 26.39 -18.66 25.73
CA SER A 312 25.46 -18.63 24.59
C SER A 312 24.70 -19.94 24.40
N GLN A 313 25.16 -21.03 25.00
CA GLN A 313 24.55 -22.36 24.84
C GLN A 313 23.11 -22.42 25.37
N THR A 314 22.81 -21.73 26.48
CA THR A 314 21.45 -21.67 27.05
C THR A 314 20.45 -21.05 26.08
N PHE A 315 20.86 -20.00 25.35
CA PHE A 315 20.01 -19.34 24.36
C PHE A 315 19.84 -20.19 23.09
N LEU A 316 20.92 -20.82 22.64
CA LEU A 316 20.95 -21.58 21.37
C LEU A 316 20.32 -22.97 21.47
N ARG A 317 20.30 -23.60 22.65
CA ARG A 317 19.77 -24.95 22.81
C ARG A 317 18.31 -25.09 22.35
N PRO A 318 17.36 -24.23 22.77
CA PRO A 318 15.99 -24.27 22.24
C PRO A 318 15.92 -24.08 20.72
N VAL A 319 16.79 -23.23 20.15
CA VAL A 319 16.84 -22.98 18.70
C VAL A 319 17.25 -24.25 17.94
N LEU A 320 18.25 -24.97 18.44
CA LEU A 320 18.72 -26.22 17.85
C LEU A 320 17.72 -27.36 18.04
N GLU A 321 17.02 -27.42 19.16
CA GLU A 321 15.90 -28.36 19.37
C GLU A 321 14.75 -28.11 18.38
N ASP A 322 14.40 -26.85 18.14
CA ASP A 322 13.36 -26.50 17.17
C ASP A 322 13.79 -26.83 15.74
N ALA A 323 15.08 -26.66 15.40
CA ALA A 323 15.63 -27.06 14.10
C ALA A 323 15.45 -28.58 13.84
N ARG A 324 15.65 -29.41 14.87
CA ARG A 324 15.45 -30.87 14.83
C ARG A 324 13.99 -31.28 14.63
N ARG A 325 13.04 -30.45 15.08
CA ARG A 325 11.59 -30.70 14.96
C ARG A 325 11.01 -30.28 13.61
N LEU A 326 11.76 -29.55 12.79
CA LEU A 326 11.32 -29.15 11.46
C LEU A 326 11.01 -30.37 10.58
N PRO A 327 9.82 -30.48 9.99
CA PRO A 327 9.48 -31.58 9.08
C PRO A 327 10.43 -31.65 7.87
N ALA A 328 10.61 -32.84 7.31
CA ALA A 328 11.38 -33.01 6.07
C ALA A 328 10.67 -32.33 4.89
N ALA A 329 11.42 -31.62 4.04
CA ALA A 329 10.86 -30.89 2.89
C ALA A 329 10.12 -31.81 1.89
N GLU A 330 10.53 -33.07 1.80
CA GLU A 330 9.92 -34.09 0.94
C GLU A 330 8.46 -34.41 1.32
N ALA A 331 8.11 -34.26 2.60
CA ALA A 331 6.76 -34.48 3.09
C ALA A 331 5.77 -33.36 2.71
N SER A 332 6.26 -32.21 2.25
CA SER A 332 5.40 -31.08 1.88
C SER A 332 4.66 -31.30 0.56
N PHE A 333 3.50 -30.67 0.37
CA PHE A 333 2.73 -30.76 -0.88
C PHE A 333 3.45 -30.18 -2.11
N LEU A 334 4.52 -29.38 -1.94
CA LEU A 334 5.37 -28.91 -3.05
C LEU A 334 6.61 -29.79 -3.26
N GLY A 335 6.84 -30.74 -2.36
CA GLY A 335 7.97 -31.65 -2.32
C GLY A 335 9.34 -30.98 -2.36
N GLY A 336 10.36 -31.79 -2.66
CA GLY A 336 11.74 -31.37 -2.88
C GLY A 336 12.69 -31.89 -1.80
N LYS A 337 13.97 -32.01 -2.16
CA LYS A 337 15.00 -32.64 -1.31
C LYS A 337 15.28 -31.88 -0.01
N ASN A 338 15.12 -30.56 -0.03
CA ASN A 338 15.38 -29.68 1.12
C ASN A 338 14.72 -28.30 0.91
N TYR A 339 14.88 -27.42 1.90
CA TYR A 339 14.29 -26.07 1.90
C TYR A 339 15.13 -25.00 1.19
N ALA A 340 16.30 -25.35 0.62
CA ALA A 340 17.18 -24.38 -0.04
C ALA A 340 16.52 -23.65 -1.22
N SER A 341 15.48 -24.23 -1.82
CA SER A 341 14.69 -23.58 -2.88
C SER A 341 13.94 -22.34 -2.41
N TYR A 342 13.61 -22.21 -1.12
CA TYR A 342 12.89 -21.03 -0.58
C TYR A 342 13.79 -19.83 -0.27
N ARG A 343 15.12 -19.99 -0.39
CA ARG A 343 16.11 -18.95 -0.02
C ARG A 343 15.86 -17.58 -0.66
N SER A 344 15.43 -17.54 -1.93
CA SER A 344 15.21 -16.29 -2.65
C SER A 344 13.93 -15.59 -2.19
N GLY A 345 12.88 -16.35 -1.84
CA GLY A 345 11.66 -15.80 -1.26
C GLY A 345 11.91 -15.20 0.12
N ILE A 346 12.61 -15.94 0.98
CA ILE A 346 13.00 -15.49 2.32
C ILE A 346 13.95 -14.29 2.23
N GLY A 347 15.05 -14.44 1.50
CA GLY A 347 16.08 -13.40 1.35
C GLY A 347 15.54 -12.12 0.72
N GLY A 348 14.66 -12.23 -0.30
CA GLY A 348 14.02 -11.06 -0.90
C GLY A 348 13.06 -10.34 0.06
N THR A 349 12.30 -11.09 0.86
CA THR A 349 11.39 -10.53 1.89
C THR A 349 12.18 -9.77 2.95
N LEU A 350 13.23 -10.39 3.50
CA LEU A 350 14.12 -9.77 4.48
C LEU A 350 14.84 -8.56 3.89
N ALA A 351 15.42 -8.68 2.69
CA ALA A 351 16.17 -7.59 2.07
C ALA A 351 15.31 -6.35 1.83
N SER A 352 14.06 -6.54 1.35
CA SER A 352 13.11 -5.45 1.16
C SER A 352 12.72 -4.80 2.49
N TRP A 353 12.49 -5.59 3.55
CA TRP A 353 12.14 -5.07 4.86
C TRP A 353 13.32 -4.31 5.48
N ILE A 354 14.54 -4.88 5.46
CA ILE A 354 15.76 -4.26 5.99
C ILE A 354 16.01 -2.91 5.31
N ALA A 355 15.90 -2.82 3.98
CA ALA A 355 16.08 -1.56 3.28
C ALA A 355 15.07 -0.49 3.73
N ASN A 356 13.81 -0.86 3.88
CA ASN A 356 12.78 0.05 4.39
C ASN A 356 13.01 0.43 5.86
N TYR A 357 13.48 -0.51 6.68
CA TYR A 357 13.78 -0.27 8.08
C TYR A 357 14.97 0.66 8.26
N VAL A 358 16.10 0.42 7.58
CA VAL A 358 17.27 1.32 7.62
C VAL A 358 16.92 2.71 7.07
N ASN A 359 16.15 2.79 5.98
CA ASN A 359 15.61 4.06 5.49
C ASN A 359 14.83 4.79 6.58
N ARG A 360 13.93 4.09 7.28
CA ARG A 360 13.14 4.65 8.37
C ARG A 360 14.02 5.12 9.53
N LEU A 361 15.07 4.38 9.90
CA LEU A 361 16.00 4.82 10.96
C LEU A 361 16.69 6.14 10.59
N CYS A 362 17.16 6.30 9.34
CA CYS A 362 17.74 7.56 8.88
C CYS A 362 16.72 8.72 8.90
N GLU A 363 15.50 8.49 8.43
CA GLU A 363 14.42 9.51 8.46
C GLU A 363 14.12 9.95 9.91
N LEU A 364 14.12 9.01 10.85
CA LEU A 364 13.93 9.29 12.28
C LEU A 364 15.10 10.05 12.88
N GLU A 365 16.33 9.76 12.44
CA GLU A 365 17.54 10.43 12.90
C GLU A 365 17.56 11.90 12.45
N GLU A 366 17.21 12.16 11.19
CA GLU A 366 17.02 13.51 10.66
C GLU A 366 15.96 14.27 11.48
N THR A 367 14.80 13.64 11.70
CA THR A 367 13.69 14.23 12.47
C THR A 367 14.09 14.54 13.92
N LEU A 368 14.76 13.60 14.59
CA LEU A 368 15.25 13.78 15.95
C LEU A 368 16.52 14.64 16.02
N GLY A 369 17.12 15.04 14.90
CA GLY A 369 18.25 15.97 14.83
C GLY A 369 17.83 17.45 14.88
N GLU A 370 16.61 17.79 14.44
CA GLU A 370 16.13 19.17 14.32
C GLU A 370 15.99 19.88 15.68
N GLN A 371 16.51 21.09 15.85
CA GLN A 371 16.26 21.85 17.09
C GLN A 371 14.75 22.06 17.31
N ILE A 372 14.28 21.81 18.53
CA ILE A 372 12.88 22.02 18.89
C ILE A 372 12.76 23.14 19.91
N SER A 373 11.77 24.00 19.70
CA SER A 373 11.34 25.00 20.67
C SER A 373 10.18 24.46 21.50
N ALA A 374 10.04 24.97 22.72
CA ALA A 374 8.83 24.74 23.51
C ALA A 374 7.59 25.25 22.74
N LEU A 375 6.48 24.52 22.86
CA LEU A 375 5.19 24.95 22.34
C LEU A 375 4.70 26.15 23.16
N VAL A 376 4.44 27.27 22.51
CA VAL A 376 3.88 28.48 23.15
C VAL A 376 2.49 28.75 22.57
N LEU A 377 1.47 28.62 23.40
CA LEU A 377 0.10 29.01 23.05
C LEU A 377 -0.18 30.45 23.52
N PRO A 378 -0.96 31.26 22.77
CA PRO A 378 -1.29 32.63 23.17
C PRO A 378 -2.02 32.68 24.52
N SER A 379 -1.63 33.58 25.42
CA SER A 379 -2.31 33.75 26.73
C SER A 379 -3.82 33.99 26.62
N PRO A 380 -4.34 34.74 25.63
CA PRO A 380 -5.79 34.89 25.44
C PRO A 380 -6.49 33.57 25.10
N LEU A 381 -5.81 32.66 24.39
CA LEU A 381 -6.33 31.33 24.08
C LEU A 381 -6.35 30.47 25.34
N LEU A 382 -5.26 30.46 26.13
CA LEU A 382 -5.16 29.70 27.39
C LEU A 382 -6.28 30.04 28.39
N ALA A 383 -6.82 31.27 28.35
CA ALA A 383 -7.93 31.71 29.19
C ALA A 383 -9.32 31.28 28.69
N ASP A 384 -9.47 30.72 27.47
CA ASP A 384 -10.75 30.29 26.90
C ASP A 384 -10.94 28.76 27.07
N GLU A 385 -11.24 28.35 28.31
CA GLU A 385 -11.42 26.93 28.69
C GLU A 385 -12.43 26.19 27.81
N LYS A 386 -13.46 26.89 27.32
CA LYS A 386 -14.55 26.31 26.53
C LYS A 386 -14.08 25.77 25.17
N LEU A 387 -13.08 26.41 24.55
CA LEU A 387 -12.49 25.92 23.30
C LEU A 387 -11.78 24.57 23.51
N PHE A 388 -11.10 24.40 24.65
CA PHE A 388 -10.41 23.17 24.99
C PHE A 388 -11.37 22.06 25.42
N GLU A 389 -12.44 22.37 26.17
CA GLU A 389 -13.47 21.40 26.55
C GLU A 389 -14.15 20.74 25.33
N ASP A 390 -14.42 21.52 24.27
CA ASP A 390 -15.11 21.05 23.07
C ASP A 390 -14.26 20.06 22.24
N ILE A 391 -12.93 20.22 22.25
CA ILE A 391 -11.99 19.25 21.67
C ILE A 391 -11.61 18.16 22.69
N GLY A 392 -12.11 18.28 23.92
CA GLY A 392 -11.90 17.38 25.02
C GLY A 392 -10.45 17.32 25.46
N THR A 393 -9.84 18.47 25.76
CA THR A 393 -8.50 18.64 26.36
C THR A 393 -8.44 19.86 27.28
N SER A 394 -7.28 20.16 27.87
CA SER A 394 -7.03 21.38 28.66
C SER A 394 -5.70 22.03 28.27
N PRO A 395 -5.52 23.32 28.57
CA PRO A 395 -4.23 24.00 28.49
C PRO A 395 -3.06 23.24 29.13
N ASP A 396 -3.24 22.79 30.37
CA ASP A 396 -2.20 22.12 31.16
C ASP A 396 -1.81 20.77 30.56
N GLU A 397 -2.74 20.07 29.92
CA GLU A 397 -2.44 18.81 29.24
C GLU A 397 -1.55 18.99 28.02
N ILE A 398 -1.83 20.03 27.22
CA ILE A 398 -1.01 20.36 26.06
C ILE A 398 0.39 20.79 26.54
N ALA A 399 0.47 21.56 27.62
CA ALA A 399 1.74 21.96 28.24
C ALA A 399 2.51 20.74 28.77
N ASN A 400 1.87 19.83 29.51
CA ASN A 400 2.47 18.62 30.06
C ASN A 400 2.92 17.65 28.95
N MET A 401 2.13 17.47 27.90
CA MET A 401 2.54 16.67 26.73
C MET A 401 3.72 17.30 26.00
N SER A 402 3.75 18.62 25.84
CA SER A 402 4.90 19.31 25.26
C SER A 402 6.15 19.16 26.13
N ALA A 403 6.03 19.27 27.45
CA ALA A 403 7.14 19.08 28.38
C ALA A 403 7.66 17.64 28.35
N LEU A 404 6.76 16.65 28.39
CA LEU A 404 7.09 15.23 28.28
C LEU A 404 7.76 14.91 26.92
N ALA A 405 7.35 15.58 25.85
CA ALA A 405 7.96 15.42 24.53
C ALA A 405 9.38 16.02 24.47
N LEU A 406 9.64 17.08 25.23
CA LEU A 406 10.99 17.65 25.37
C LEU A 406 11.88 16.72 26.21
N GLU A 407 11.36 16.22 27.34
CA GLU A 407 12.07 15.33 28.26
C GLU A 407 12.45 13.98 27.63
N ARG A 408 11.49 13.31 26.98
CA ARG A 408 11.70 11.98 26.39
C ARG A 408 12.52 11.98 25.10
N ARG A 409 12.85 13.16 24.57
CA ARG A 409 13.56 13.26 23.29
C ARG A 409 14.94 12.64 23.35
N GLU A 410 15.73 12.98 24.36
CA GLU A 410 17.13 12.53 24.44
C GLU A 410 17.23 11.03 24.71
N SER A 411 16.32 10.47 25.52
CA SER A 411 16.24 9.01 25.71
C SER A 411 15.80 8.29 24.43
N THR A 412 14.90 8.90 23.64
CA THR A 412 14.50 8.37 22.32
C THR A 412 15.65 8.47 21.31
N ARG A 413 16.43 9.55 21.32
CA ARG A 413 17.64 9.70 20.49
C ARG A 413 18.70 8.68 20.85
N ALA A 414 18.94 8.43 22.13
CA ALA A 414 19.85 7.38 22.59
C ALA A 414 19.40 5.98 22.13
N SER A 415 18.08 5.71 22.22
CA SER A 415 17.48 4.46 21.73
C SER A 415 17.66 4.29 20.23
N LEU A 416 17.45 5.37 19.46
CA LEU A 416 17.68 5.37 18.01
C LEU A 416 19.17 5.19 17.67
N SER A 417 20.07 5.81 18.43
CA SER A 417 21.53 5.68 18.26
C SER A 417 21.98 4.22 18.37
N ARG A 418 21.46 3.47 19.36
CA ARG A 418 21.70 2.03 19.51
C ARG A 418 21.11 1.22 18.34
N LEU A 419 19.88 1.51 17.93
CA LEU A 419 19.24 0.82 16.80
C LEU A 419 19.93 1.10 15.45
N ASN A 420 20.53 2.27 15.29
CA ASN A 420 21.29 2.67 14.10
C ASN A 420 22.77 2.20 14.15
N GLY A 421 23.17 1.54 15.25
CA GLY A 421 24.52 1.04 15.48
C GLY A 421 25.58 2.12 15.69
N VAL A 422 25.18 3.38 15.94
CA VAL A 422 26.09 4.49 16.26
C VAL A 422 26.62 4.34 17.68
N ASP A 423 25.73 4.03 18.61
CA ASP A 423 26.07 3.50 19.92
C ASP A 423 26.20 1.97 19.80
N THR A 424 27.36 1.43 20.16
CA THR A 424 27.68 -0.01 20.04
C THR A 424 27.16 -0.84 21.21
N THR A 425 26.53 -0.22 22.21
CA THR A 425 25.82 -0.97 23.26
C THR A 425 24.64 -1.75 22.68
N ALA A 426 24.35 -2.91 23.27
CA ALA A 426 23.34 -3.82 22.75
C ALA A 426 21.93 -3.19 22.77
N ALA A 427 21.28 -3.15 21.62
CA ALA A 427 19.88 -2.73 21.51
C ALA A 427 18.95 -3.77 22.16
N SER A 428 17.79 -3.30 22.63
CA SER A 428 16.79 -4.07 23.35
C SER A 428 15.36 -3.73 22.89
N GLY A 429 14.38 -4.50 23.35
CA GLY A 429 12.97 -4.18 23.11
C GLY A 429 12.54 -2.83 23.69
N ALA A 430 13.20 -2.36 24.74
CA ALA A 430 12.91 -1.06 25.35
C ALA A 430 13.21 0.11 24.40
N ASP A 431 14.21 -0.03 23.52
CA ASP A 431 14.57 1.00 22.55
C ASP A 431 13.49 1.21 21.49
N ILE A 432 12.88 0.10 21.04
CA ILE A 432 11.76 0.10 20.10
C ILE A 432 10.53 0.73 20.76
N THR A 433 10.20 0.30 21.98
CA THR A 433 9.07 0.83 22.75
C THR A 433 9.22 2.33 23.00
N ALA A 434 10.42 2.81 23.35
CA ALA A 434 10.68 4.23 23.57
C ALA A 434 10.36 5.07 22.32
N ILE A 435 10.79 4.61 21.14
CA ILE A 435 10.49 5.26 19.86
C ILE A 435 8.99 5.25 19.55
N GLU A 436 8.31 4.12 19.74
CA GLU A 436 6.88 3.99 19.47
C GLU A 436 6.04 4.87 20.42
N GLU A 437 6.37 4.88 21.71
CA GLU A 437 5.71 5.76 22.69
C GLU A 437 5.92 7.24 22.38
N TYR A 438 7.15 7.62 21.99
CA TYR A 438 7.47 8.98 21.60
C TYR A 438 6.69 9.40 20.35
N ASN A 439 6.62 8.54 19.34
CA ASN A 439 5.81 8.79 18.14
C ASN A 439 4.33 8.98 18.48
N VAL A 440 3.76 8.11 19.34
CA VAL A 440 2.37 8.24 19.79
C VAL A 440 2.14 9.55 20.51
N LEU A 441 3.08 9.99 21.36
CA LEU A 441 3.01 11.29 22.04
C LEU A 441 2.98 12.46 21.04
N LEU A 442 3.87 12.46 20.04
CA LEU A 442 3.94 13.51 19.02
C LEU A 442 2.72 13.55 18.11
N ASP A 443 2.25 12.39 17.62
CA ASP A 443 1.05 12.28 16.77
C ASP A 443 -0.20 12.76 17.50
N THR A 444 -0.29 12.42 18.78
CA THR A 444 -1.38 12.85 19.64
C THR A 444 -1.37 14.36 19.83
N LEU A 445 -0.20 14.95 20.13
CA LEU A 445 -0.06 16.40 20.27
C LEU A 445 -0.43 17.12 18.97
N ALA A 446 0.02 16.61 17.82
CA ALA A 446 -0.32 17.14 16.49
C ALA A 446 -1.83 17.14 16.26
N GLY A 447 -2.49 16.03 16.60
CA GLY A 447 -3.94 15.87 16.46
C GLY A 447 -4.73 16.84 17.32
N LEU A 448 -4.30 17.09 18.55
CA LEU A 448 -4.93 18.05 19.46
C LEU A 448 -4.76 19.50 18.95
N LEU A 449 -3.54 19.89 18.56
CA LEU A 449 -3.27 21.22 18.01
C LEU A 449 -4.03 21.47 16.71
N SER A 450 -4.09 20.48 15.82
CA SER A 450 -4.88 20.56 14.58
C SER A 450 -6.37 20.71 14.87
N SER A 451 -6.88 19.96 15.86
CA SER A 451 -8.29 20.06 16.28
C SER A 451 -8.60 21.42 16.88
N LEU A 452 -7.68 21.98 17.67
CA LEU A 452 -7.80 23.32 18.25
C LEU A 452 -7.80 24.41 17.16
N ALA A 453 -6.86 24.33 16.21
CA ALA A 453 -6.79 25.27 15.09
C ALA A 453 -8.04 25.21 14.20
N GLU A 454 -8.53 24.02 13.85
CA GLU A 454 -9.78 23.87 13.09
C GLU A 454 -11.01 24.36 13.89
N ARG A 455 -11.00 24.20 15.22
CA ARG A 455 -12.07 24.74 16.06
C ARG A 455 -12.06 26.26 16.06
N ILE A 456 -10.91 26.90 16.25
CA ILE A 456 -10.74 28.36 16.20
C ILE A 456 -11.18 28.89 14.83
N LYS A 457 -10.74 28.25 13.75
CA LYS A 457 -11.14 28.58 12.38
C LYS A 457 -12.66 28.49 12.18
N LYS A 458 -13.29 27.44 12.70
CA LYS A 458 -14.75 27.29 12.63
C LYS A 458 -15.48 28.37 13.42
N GLU A 459 -15.01 28.72 14.61
CA GLU A 459 -15.58 29.82 15.39
C GLU A 459 -15.35 31.18 14.72
N LEU A 460 -14.20 31.39 14.07
CA LEU A 460 -13.94 32.57 13.22
C LEU A 460 -14.93 32.63 12.07
N GLU A 461 -15.16 31.52 11.36
CA GLU A 461 -16.14 31.45 10.28
C GLU A 461 -17.55 31.77 10.79
N ILE A 462 -17.94 31.25 11.96
CA ILE A 462 -19.23 31.55 12.59
C ILE A 462 -19.34 33.03 12.98
N ALA A 463 -18.32 33.60 13.60
CA ALA A 463 -18.30 35.01 14.00
C ALA A 463 -18.36 35.93 12.76
N MET A 464 -17.65 35.59 11.68
CA MET A 464 -17.70 36.29 10.39
C MET A 464 -19.09 36.23 9.77
N ASP A 465 -19.72 35.05 9.76
CA ASP A 465 -21.06 34.86 9.19
C ASP A 465 -22.14 35.59 10.01
N ASN A 466 -21.83 35.94 11.27
CA ASN A 466 -22.73 36.61 12.21
C ASN A 466 -22.45 38.11 12.39
N ASP A 467 -21.44 38.67 11.73
CA ASP A 467 -20.98 40.06 11.88
C ASP A 467 -20.65 40.47 13.34
N ASP A 468 -20.14 39.52 14.13
CA ASP A 468 -19.81 39.73 15.54
C ASP A 468 -18.37 40.24 15.69
N GLY A 469 -18.18 41.55 15.53
CA GLY A 469 -16.87 42.20 15.51
C GLY A 469 -16.02 42.01 16.77
N GLU A 470 -16.65 41.89 17.94
CA GLU A 470 -15.96 41.70 19.23
C GLU A 470 -15.40 40.28 19.33
N VAL A 471 -16.21 39.26 19.01
CA VAL A 471 -15.77 37.87 18.98
C VAL A 471 -14.71 37.67 17.89
N LEU A 472 -14.84 38.36 16.75
CA LEU A 472 -13.85 38.31 15.67
C LEU A 472 -12.49 38.85 16.10
N ALA A 473 -12.47 40.01 16.78
CA ALA A 473 -11.25 40.63 17.28
C ALA A 473 -10.56 39.72 18.30
N ARG A 474 -11.34 39.12 19.22
CA ARG A 474 -10.84 38.17 20.21
C ARG A 474 -10.26 36.90 19.56
N LEU A 475 -11.00 36.22 18.68
CA LEU A 475 -10.57 34.98 18.05
C LEU A 475 -9.34 35.15 17.15
N LYS A 476 -9.15 36.33 16.55
CA LYS A 476 -7.92 36.67 15.82
C LYS A 476 -6.68 36.71 16.70
N THR A 477 -6.81 36.92 18.01
CA THR A 477 -5.69 36.86 18.97
C THR A 477 -5.31 35.44 19.36
N TYR A 478 -6.08 34.42 18.95
CA TYR A 478 -5.84 33.01 19.27
C TYR A 478 -4.94 32.30 18.25
N ASP A 479 -4.46 33.02 17.24
CA ASP A 479 -3.63 32.45 16.19
C ASP A 479 -2.31 31.90 16.75
N PHE A 480 -1.94 30.69 16.35
CA PHE A 480 -0.71 30.04 16.78
C PHE A 480 -0.18 29.14 15.66
N GLU A 481 1.14 29.06 15.55
CA GLU A 481 1.78 28.12 14.64
C GLU A 481 2.03 26.79 15.35
N THR A 482 1.66 25.69 14.69
CA THR A 482 2.02 24.36 15.18
C THR A 482 3.51 24.15 14.92
N PRO A 483 4.34 23.88 15.94
CA PRO A 483 5.77 23.68 15.74
C PRO A 483 6.03 22.54 14.76
N THR A 484 7.02 22.71 13.90
CA THR A 484 7.32 21.76 12.82
C THR A 484 7.66 20.37 13.31
N TRP A 485 8.19 20.24 14.52
CA TRP A 485 8.57 18.95 15.12
C TRP A 485 7.39 18.09 15.55
N VAL A 486 6.19 18.67 15.69
CA VAL A 486 4.99 17.95 16.11
C VAL A 486 4.40 17.17 14.92
N GLY A 487 4.21 15.85 15.07
CA GLY A 487 3.62 14.99 14.03
C GLY A 487 4.53 14.64 12.85
N ARG A 488 5.85 14.90 12.95
CA ARG A 488 6.84 14.53 11.92
C ARG A 488 7.42 13.12 12.08
N MET A 489 7.25 12.50 13.24
CA MET A 489 7.84 11.19 13.49
C MET A 489 7.10 10.10 12.73
N GLY A 490 7.85 9.13 12.20
CA GLY A 490 7.30 7.96 11.54
C GLY A 490 7.26 6.76 12.48
N LYS A 491 6.31 5.85 12.28
CA LYS A 491 6.33 4.56 13.00
C LYS A 491 7.56 3.75 12.60
N ILE A 492 8.14 3.08 13.59
CA ILE A 492 9.17 2.08 13.36
C ILE A 492 8.57 0.90 12.60
N ASN A 493 9.29 0.37 11.61
CA ASN A 493 8.80 -0.76 10.83
C ASN A 493 8.94 -2.03 11.68
N ARG A 494 7.84 -2.74 11.90
CA ARG A 494 7.83 -4.13 12.39
C ARG A 494 7.74 -5.10 11.22
N LEU A 495 8.19 -6.34 11.42
CA LEU A 495 7.99 -7.45 10.51
C LEU A 495 7.14 -8.47 11.24
N ASP A 496 5.94 -8.74 10.71
CA ASP A 496 5.06 -9.79 11.19
C ASP A 496 4.81 -10.73 10.02
N LEU A 497 5.33 -11.95 10.14
CA LEU A 497 5.18 -13.00 9.15
C LEU A 497 4.36 -14.18 9.68
N SER A 498 3.74 -14.02 10.85
CA SER A 498 3.01 -15.11 11.48
C SER A 498 1.86 -15.57 10.59
N PRO A 499 1.74 -16.89 10.33
CA PRO A 499 0.66 -17.43 9.53
C PRO A 499 -0.68 -17.15 10.23
N ILE A 500 -1.65 -16.64 9.47
CA ILE A 500 -2.98 -16.36 10.02
C ILE A 500 -3.70 -17.70 10.17
N ASP A 501 -3.75 -18.22 11.40
CA ASP A 501 -4.75 -19.21 11.79
C ASP A 501 -6.08 -18.49 12.06
N PRO A 502 -7.06 -18.60 11.14
CA PRO A 502 -8.31 -17.87 11.28
C PRO A 502 -9.12 -18.33 12.49
N ALA A 503 -9.03 -19.61 12.90
CA ALA A 503 -9.80 -20.12 14.03
C ALA A 503 -9.28 -19.53 15.34
N ASN A 504 -7.96 -19.59 15.56
CA ASN A 504 -7.32 -19.00 16.75
C ASN A 504 -7.44 -17.47 16.79
N ALA A 505 -7.39 -16.79 15.64
CA ALA A 505 -7.62 -15.36 15.56
C ALA A 505 -9.06 -14.96 15.94
N LEU A 506 -10.05 -15.73 15.48
CA LEU A 506 -11.46 -15.50 15.80
C LEU A 506 -11.80 -15.88 17.25
N ASP A 507 -11.19 -16.93 17.78
CA ASP A 507 -11.35 -17.32 19.17
C ASP A 507 -10.83 -16.20 20.10
N ARG A 508 -9.62 -15.69 19.85
CA ARG A 508 -9.07 -14.52 20.58
C ARG A 508 -9.96 -13.29 20.46
N ALA A 509 -10.40 -12.94 19.25
CA ALA A 509 -11.32 -11.81 19.05
C ALA A 509 -12.65 -12.00 19.82
N SER A 510 -13.11 -13.23 19.99
CA SER A 510 -14.30 -13.56 20.80
C SER A 510 -14.04 -13.36 22.30
N GLN A 511 -12.88 -13.82 22.80
CA GLN A 511 -12.46 -13.58 24.19
C GLN A 511 -12.36 -12.09 24.48
N ASP A 512 -11.65 -11.37 23.60
CA ASP A 512 -11.46 -9.92 23.69
C ASP A 512 -12.79 -9.18 23.67
N PHE A 513 -13.73 -9.60 22.80
CA PHE A 513 -15.06 -9.00 22.72
C PHE A 513 -15.84 -9.20 24.02
N ALA A 514 -15.87 -10.42 24.55
CA ALA A 514 -16.56 -10.73 25.80
C ALA A 514 -15.94 -9.99 26.99
N HIS A 515 -14.60 -10.03 27.11
CA HIS A 515 -13.85 -9.37 28.17
C HIS A 515 -14.06 -7.86 28.15
N LEU A 516 -13.93 -7.24 26.97
CA LEU A 516 -14.11 -5.80 26.81
C LEU A 516 -15.55 -5.35 27.07
N HIS A 517 -16.53 -6.13 26.61
CA HIS A 517 -17.94 -5.82 26.82
C HIS A 517 -18.30 -5.88 28.30
N ASN A 518 -17.85 -6.93 29.00
CA ASN A 518 -18.06 -7.09 30.44
C ASN A 518 -17.34 -5.99 31.24
N ALA A 519 -16.11 -5.66 30.87
CA ALA A 519 -15.35 -4.59 31.51
C ALA A 519 -16.02 -3.22 31.37
N MET A 520 -16.60 -2.89 30.21
CA MET A 520 -17.35 -1.64 30.03
C MET A 520 -18.54 -1.53 31.00
N HIS A 521 -19.32 -2.60 31.16
CA HIS A 521 -20.47 -2.61 32.08
C HIS A 521 -20.03 -2.60 33.54
N ALA A 522 -18.98 -3.36 33.89
CA ALA A 522 -18.38 -3.35 35.22
C ALA A 522 -17.85 -1.96 35.58
N HIS A 523 -17.22 -1.27 34.63
CA HIS A 523 -16.73 0.10 34.82
C HIS A 523 -17.89 1.07 35.09
N TYR A 524 -19.00 0.95 34.36
CA TYR A 524 -20.20 1.75 34.66
C TYR A 524 -20.78 1.45 36.05
N ALA A 525 -20.86 0.18 36.42
CA ALA A 525 -21.35 -0.25 37.73
C ALA A 525 -20.48 0.25 38.88
N GLN A 526 -19.16 0.23 38.72
CA GLN A 526 -18.20 0.79 39.68
C GLN A 526 -18.44 2.29 39.91
N ILE A 527 -18.65 3.06 38.84
CA ILE A 527 -18.91 4.50 38.95
C ILE A 527 -20.26 4.75 39.63
N ARG A 528 -21.28 3.95 39.30
CA ARG A 528 -22.57 4.02 39.95
C ARG A 528 -22.48 3.73 41.44
N HIS A 529 -21.77 2.68 41.82
CA HIS A 529 -21.56 2.30 43.21
C HIS A 529 -20.83 3.39 44.00
N TRP A 530 -19.77 3.96 43.42
CA TRP A 530 -19.06 5.10 44.01
C TRP A 530 -19.99 6.31 44.23
N ALA A 531 -20.83 6.63 43.25
CA ALA A 531 -21.76 7.75 43.37
C ALA A 531 -22.81 7.52 44.46
N GLU A 532 -23.36 6.29 44.55
CA GLU A 532 -24.28 5.88 45.62
C GLU A 532 -23.63 5.99 47.00
N GLN A 533 -22.38 5.52 47.15
CA GLN A 533 -21.62 5.61 48.41
C GLN A 533 -21.31 7.05 48.83
N THR A 534 -21.11 7.95 47.87
CA THR A 534 -20.76 9.36 48.13
C THR A 534 -21.96 10.30 48.14
N GLY A 535 -23.19 9.76 48.05
CA GLY A 535 -24.43 10.55 48.02
C GLY A 535 -24.60 11.41 46.76
N GLN A 536 -23.85 11.12 45.70
CA GLN A 536 -23.94 11.82 44.42
C GLN A 536 -25.13 11.31 43.60
N THR A 537 -25.97 12.21 43.09
CA THR A 537 -27.13 11.83 42.26
C THR A 537 -26.73 11.72 40.79
N LEU A 538 -26.77 10.52 40.21
CA LEU A 538 -26.48 10.26 38.79
C LEU A 538 -27.69 10.45 37.87
N SER A 539 -28.46 11.52 38.06
CA SER A 539 -29.65 11.79 37.24
C SER A 539 -29.31 12.70 36.04
N PRO A 540 -29.31 12.18 34.79
CA PRO A 540 -29.12 13.02 33.62
C PRO A 540 -30.24 14.06 33.47
N LEU A 541 -31.48 13.73 33.89
CA LEU A 541 -32.61 14.67 33.86
C LEU A 541 -32.37 15.85 34.79
N SER A 542 -32.03 15.60 36.06
CA SER A 542 -31.84 16.67 37.05
C SER A 542 -30.72 17.63 36.62
N ARG A 543 -29.62 17.09 36.10
CA ARG A 543 -28.52 17.91 35.61
C ARG A 543 -28.83 18.70 34.35
N LEU A 544 -29.46 18.06 33.37
CA LEU A 544 -29.87 18.76 32.16
C LEU A 544 -30.94 19.81 32.47
N ALA A 545 -31.83 19.57 33.44
CA ALA A 545 -32.80 20.56 33.90
C ALA A 545 -32.10 21.80 34.49
N VAL A 546 -31.11 21.62 35.37
CA VAL A 546 -30.29 22.73 35.88
C VAL A 546 -29.60 23.50 34.74
N ARG A 547 -29.01 22.78 33.77
CA ARG A 547 -28.37 23.39 32.60
C ARG A 547 -29.37 24.18 31.74
N GLU A 548 -30.55 23.63 31.51
CA GLU A 548 -31.62 24.25 30.72
C GLU A 548 -32.25 25.44 31.46
N GLN A 549 -32.33 25.38 32.79
CA GLN A 549 -32.78 26.48 33.63
C GLN A 549 -31.80 27.66 33.57
N ASN A 550 -30.49 27.39 33.60
CA ASN A 550 -29.46 28.40 33.38
C ASN A 550 -29.55 28.99 31.96
N ALA A 551 -29.78 28.14 30.96
CA ALA A 551 -29.86 28.56 29.57
C ALA A 551 -31.21 29.22 29.19
N ALA A 552 -32.24 29.13 30.04
CA ALA A 552 -33.53 29.76 29.83
C ALA A 552 -33.43 31.29 29.74
N ARG A 553 -32.40 31.89 30.36
CA ARG A 553 -32.10 33.33 30.28
C ARG A 553 -31.85 33.82 28.84
N HIS A 554 -31.44 32.93 27.95
CA HIS A 554 -31.15 33.25 26.54
C HIS A 554 -32.32 32.92 25.60
N ARG A 555 -33.48 32.50 26.12
CA ARG A 555 -34.65 32.16 25.30
C ARG A 555 -35.64 33.31 25.28
N THR A 556 -36.26 33.54 24.12
CA THR A 556 -37.33 34.54 23.95
C THR A 556 -38.60 34.21 24.73
N LYS A 557 -38.77 32.96 25.20
CA LYS A 557 -39.88 32.56 26.08
C LYS A 557 -39.36 31.60 27.17
N PRO A 558 -39.56 31.89 28.48
CA PRO A 558 -39.26 30.94 29.54
C PRO A 558 -40.17 29.71 29.39
N ARG A 559 -39.60 28.52 29.56
CA ARG A 559 -40.30 27.23 29.45
C ARG A 559 -39.78 26.26 30.51
N ASN A 560 -40.55 25.21 30.78
CA ASN A 560 -40.25 24.17 31.75
C ASN A 560 -38.88 23.51 31.48
N ALA A 561 -37.94 23.60 32.42
CA ALA A 561 -36.60 23.04 32.29
C ALA A 561 -36.59 21.51 32.24
N ASP A 562 -37.47 20.86 33.00
CA ASP A 562 -37.61 19.40 33.04
C ASP A 562 -38.09 18.84 31.71
N GLU A 563 -39.04 19.53 31.06
CA GLU A 563 -39.49 19.20 29.71
C GLU A 563 -38.33 19.21 28.72
N TYR A 564 -37.46 20.23 28.78
CA TYR A 564 -36.32 20.34 27.87
C TYR A 564 -35.21 19.33 28.17
N ALA A 565 -34.99 18.99 29.44
CA ALA A 565 -34.10 17.92 29.84
C ALA A 565 -34.54 16.59 29.23
N LEU A 566 -35.83 16.24 29.37
CA LEU A 566 -36.40 15.04 28.74
C LEU A 566 -36.26 15.09 27.21
N ARG A 567 -36.60 16.22 26.58
CA ARG A 567 -36.44 16.39 25.13
C ARG A 567 -35.00 16.18 24.67
N ALA A 568 -34.02 16.69 25.41
CA ALA A 568 -32.61 16.54 25.08
C ALA A 568 -32.18 15.06 25.12
N CYS A 569 -32.57 14.33 26.17
CA CYS A 569 -32.36 12.89 26.30
C CYS A 569 -32.97 12.12 25.12
N LEU A 570 -34.26 12.34 24.85
CA LEU A 570 -34.99 11.65 23.78
C LEU A 570 -34.48 12.01 22.37
N ASP A 571 -34.09 13.26 22.12
CA ASP A 571 -33.53 13.68 20.82
C ASP A 571 -32.15 13.04 20.59
N MET A 572 -31.36 12.81 21.63
CA MET A 572 -30.05 12.14 21.52
C MET A 572 -30.20 10.67 21.09
N ILE A 573 -31.17 9.95 21.67
CA ILE A 573 -31.53 8.59 21.27
C ILE A 573 -32.14 8.58 19.87
N GLY A 574 -33.10 9.47 19.61
CA GLY A 574 -33.80 9.56 18.33
C GLY A 574 -32.89 9.89 17.15
N ARG A 575 -31.93 10.81 17.33
CA ARG A 575 -30.92 11.14 16.30
C ARG A 575 -29.98 9.98 16.00
N SER A 576 -29.61 9.21 17.02
CA SER A 576 -28.76 8.03 16.86
C SER A 576 -29.50 6.94 16.08
N ALA A 577 -30.76 6.67 16.43
CA ALA A 577 -31.63 5.72 15.73
C ALA A 577 -31.89 6.11 14.26
N ARG A 578 -32.02 7.41 13.95
CA ARG A 578 -32.15 7.91 12.56
C ARG A 578 -30.98 7.55 11.64
N ARG A 579 -29.87 7.11 12.20
CA ARG A 579 -28.68 6.66 11.46
C ARG A 579 -28.52 5.13 11.48
N CYS A 580 -29.41 4.39 12.12
CA CYS A 580 -29.44 2.92 12.12
C CYS A 580 -30.00 2.38 10.79
N SER A 581 -30.01 1.04 10.64
CA SER A 581 -30.77 0.37 9.60
C SER A 581 -32.27 0.67 9.70
N GLU A 582 -33.05 0.30 8.67
CA GLU A 582 -34.50 0.50 8.69
C GLU A 582 -35.17 -0.27 9.83
N GLU A 583 -34.65 -1.44 10.19
CA GLU A 583 -35.16 -2.26 11.28
C GLU A 583 -34.86 -1.64 12.64
N GLY A 584 -33.61 -1.23 12.89
CA GLY A 584 -33.23 -0.51 14.12
C GLY A 584 -33.98 0.81 14.28
N LEU A 585 -34.20 1.54 13.18
CA LEU A 585 -35.02 2.76 13.16
C LEU A 585 -36.47 2.47 13.58
N ARG A 586 -37.09 1.42 13.01
CA ARG A 586 -38.46 1.03 13.32
C ARG A 586 -38.62 0.60 14.78
N ARG A 587 -37.67 -0.20 15.30
CA ARG A 587 -37.64 -0.62 16.71
C ARG A 587 -37.75 0.57 17.67
N VAL A 588 -36.88 1.57 17.51
CA VAL A 588 -36.90 2.79 18.35
C VAL A 588 -38.16 3.63 18.10
N ALA A 589 -38.59 3.79 16.85
CA ALA A 589 -39.82 4.54 16.54
C ALA A 589 -41.08 3.91 17.15
N GLN A 590 -41.17 2.57 17.14
CA GLN A 590 -42.25 1.82 17.77
C GLN A 590 -42.26 2.01 19.29
N TRP A 591 -41.09 1.98 19.94
CA TRP A 591 -40.98 2.28 21.37
C TRP A 591 -41.45 3.72 21.68
N PHE A 592 -41.05 4.72 20.88
CA PHE A 592 -41.51 6.11 21.03
C PHE A 592 -43.03 6.25 20.90
N ASN A 593 -43.64 5.49 19.98
CA ASN A 593 -45.10 5.46 19.80
C ASN A 593 -45.79 4.75 20.97
N ALA A 594 -45.29 3.58 21.40
CA ALA A 594 -45.87 2.80 22.50
C ALA A 594 -45.86 3.56 23.83
N ARG A 595 -44.89 4.46 24.03
CA ARG A 595 -44.78 5.34 25.21
C ARG A 595 -45.47 6.69 25.04
N ASN A 596 -46.27 6.90 23.98
CA ASN A 596 -47.00 8.13 23.71
C ASN A 596 -46.14 9.40 23.82
N ILE A 597 -44.90 9.37 23.32
CA ILE A 597 -43.96 10.49 23.47
C ILE A 597 -44.42 11.72 22.69
N PHE A 598 -44.79 11.55 21.42
CA PHE A 598 -45.27 12.64 20.58
C PHE A 598 -46.75 12.92 20.83
N ALA A 599 -47.13 14.20 20.76
CA ALA A 599 -48.55 14.59 20.90
C ALA A 599 -49.45 14.03 19.79
N GLU A 600 -48.89 13.75 18.60
CA GLU A 600 -49.58 13.04 17.53
C GLU A 600 -48.70 11.92 16.97
N PRO A 601 -49.27 10.74 16.65
CA PRO A 601 -48.53 9.64 16.01
C PRO A 601 -47.90 10.04 14.67
N SER A 602 -48.53 11.00 13.96
CA SER A 602 -48.03 11.56 12.69
C SER A 602 -46.63 12.17 12.84
N HIS A 603 -46.35 12.83 13.98
CA HIS A 603 -45.07 13.48 14.27
C HIS A 603 -43.93 12.49 14.46
N CYS A 604 -44.20 11.31 15.03
CA CYS A 604 -43.20 10.24 15.14
C CYS A 604 -42.70 9.80 13.76
N ASN A 605 -43.64 9.58 12.83
CA ASN A 605 -43.31 9.21 11.46
C ASN A 605 -42.55 10.32 10.71
N GLN A 606 -42.95 11.58 10.93
CA GLN A 606 -42.24 12.72 10.35
C GLN A 606 -40.80 12.85 10.88
N TYR A 607 -40.59 12.61 12.17
CA TYR A 607 -39.29 12.70 12.81
C TYR A 607 -38.34 11.57 12.39
N PHE A 608 -38.78 10.31 12.48
CA PHE A 608 -37.93 9.14 12.22
C PHE A 608 -37.79 8.82 10.72
N PHE A 609 -38.91 8.60 10.02
CA PHE A 609 -38.90 8.11 8.64
C PHE A 609 -38.72 9.24 7.62
N ASN A 610 -39.44 10.35 7.77
CA ASN A 610 -39.29 11.49 6.86
C ASN A 610 -38.09 12.38 7.20
N ARG A 611 -37.46 12.15 8.37
CA ARG A 611 -36.27 12.88 8.83
C ARG A 611 -36.49 14.41 8.94
N ARG A 612 -37.73 14.83 9.18
CA ARG A 612 -38.14 16.23 9.31
C ARG A 612 -38.22 16.66 10.78
N GLY A 613 -38.15 17.96 11.03
CA GLY A 613 -38.25 18.52 12.39
C GLY A 613 -37.11 18.14 13.34
N ILE A 614 -37.29 18.50 14.62
CA ILE A 614 -36.39 18.25 15.75
C ILE A 614 -37.24 17.95 17.00
N LEU A 615 -36.69 17.25 17.99
CA LEU A 615 -37.39 16.98 19.26
C LEU A 615 -36.93 17.93 20.37
N TYR A 616 -35.65 18.33 20.31
CA TYR A 616 -35.02 19.32 21.16
C TYR A 616 -34.40 20.45 20.32
N LYS A 617 -34.56 21.69 20.78
CA LYS A 617 -33.92 22.89 20.23
C LYS A 617 -33.06 23.54 21.31
N SER A 618 -31.74 23.54 21.06
CA SER A 618 -30.80 24.27 21.93
C SER A 618 -31.15 25.76 21.96
N PRO A 619 -30.99 26.44 23.11
CA PRO A 619 -31.19 27.90 23.19
C PRO A 619 -30.29 28.69 22.25
N PHE A 620 -29.13 28.12 21.87
CA PHE A 620 -28.18 28.72 20.94
C PHE A 620 -28.44 28.34 19.47
N ALA A 621 -29.40 27.45 19.20
CA ALA A 621 -29.71 26.99 17.85
C ALA A 621 -30.58 28.00 17.09
N ARG A 622 -30.00 28.65 16.07
CA ARG A 622 -30.68 29.61 15.18
C ARG A 622 -31.61 28.98 14.13
N THR A 623 -31.83 27.66 14.15
CA THR A 623 -32.68 27.00 13.15
C THR A 623 -34.14 27.47 13.29
N PRO A 624 -34.84 27.80 12.18
CA PRO A 624 -36.24 28.23 12.24
C PRO A 624 -37.20 27.06 12.56
N ARG A 625 -36.72 25.81 12.53
CA ARG A 625 -37.53 24.63 12.82
C ARG A 625 -37.99 24.62 14.28
N GLN A 626 -39.29 24.51 14.48
CA GLN A 626 -39.89 24.31 15.81
C GLN A 626 -39.74 22.84 16.25
N PRO A 627 -39.53 22.56 17.54
CA PRO A 627 -39.60 21.21 18.06
C PRO A 627 -41.00 20.62 17.89
N PHE A 628 -41.10 19.32 17.62
CA PHE A 628 -42.38 18.64 17.64
C PHE A 628 -42.98 18.65 19.07
N PRO A 629 -44.31 18.78 19.21
CA PRO A 629 -44.96 18.71 20.51
C PRO A 629 -44.87 17.29 21.11
N ILE A 630 -44.58 17.21 22.42
CA ILE A 630 -44.60 15.97 23.20
C ILE A 630 -45.79 15.99 24.15
N THR A 631 -46.25 14.81 24.61
CA THR A 631 -47.42 14.71 25.51
C THR A 631 -47.10 15.23 26.91
N ARG A 632 -48.13 15.74 27.61
CA ARG A 632 -47.99 16.19 29.00
C ARG A 632 -47.67 15.03 29.94
N GLU A 633 -48.25 13.86 29.68
CA GLU A 633 -47.96 12.63 30.41
C GLU A 633 -46.47 12.27 30.34
N ALA A 634 -45.86 12.38 29.15
CA ALA A 634 -44.44 12.10 28.99
C ALA A 634 -43.56 13.03 29.85
N VAL A 635 -43.91 14.31 29.93
CA VAL A 635 -43.18 15.28 30.76
C VAL A 635 -43.35 15.00 32.26
N THR A 636 -44.57 14.66 32.67
CA THR A 636 -44.89 14.42 34.09
C THR A 636 -44.22 13.14 34.61
N ASN A 637 -44.05 12.13 33.74
CA ASN A 637 -43.45 10.83 34.03
C ASN A 637 -42.01 10.70 33.48
N SER A 638 -41.25 11.80 33.42
CA SER A 638 -39.93 11.85 32.75
C SER A 638 -38.94 10.77 33.23
N GLN A 639 -38.85 10.52 34.53
CA GLN A 639 -37.94 9.50 35.08
C GLN A 639 -38.37 8.09 34.69
N ALA A 640 -39.66 7.76 34.86
CA ALA A 640 -40.21 6.47 34.48
C ALA A 640 -40.03 6.16 32.98
N ILE A 641 -40.03 7.19 32.11
CA ILE A 641 -39.74 7.02 30.68
C ILE A 641 -38.28 6.63 30.43
N LEU A 642 -37.34 7.24 31.14
CA LEU A 642 -35.93 6.87 31.00
C LEU A 642 -35.64 5.48 31.58
N ASP A 643 -36.24 5.12 32.70
CA ASP A 643 -36.10 3.79 33.29
C ASP A 643 -36.64 2.72 32.31
N ALA A 644 -37.83 2.96 31.76
CA ALA A 644 -38.43 2.12 30.72
C ALA A 644 -37.62 2.05 29.41
N LEU A 645 -36.82 3.08 29.10
CA LEU A 645 -35.89 3.05 27.97
C LEU A 645 -34.69 2.16 28.28
N GLY A 646 -34.14 2.25 29.49
CA GLY A 646 -33.06 1.39 29.97
C GLY A 646 -33.44 -0.09 29.92
N GLU A 647 -34.61 -0.44 30.43
CA GLU A 647 -35.18 -1.79 30.36
C GLU A 647 -35.35 -2.26 28.90
N TYR A 648 -35.86 -1.39 28.03
CA TYR A 648 -36.01 -1.72 26.62
C TYR A 648 -34.67 -1.95 25.92
N LEU A 649 -33.63 -1.18 26.23
CA LEU A 649 -32.30 -1.39 25.66
C LEU A 649 -31.64 -2.67 26.17
N LEU A 650 -31.88 -3.04 27.43
CA LEU A 650 -31.46 -4.33 27.97
C LEU A 650 -32.18 -5.48 27.23
N GLN A 651 -33.48 -5.38 27.02
CA GLN A 651 -34.22 -6.39 26.25
C GLN A 651 -33.74 -6.45 24.79
N TRP A 652 -33.56 -5.30 24.14
CA TRP A 652 -33.06 -5.26 22.76
C TRP A 652 -31.65 -5.86 22.66
N ARG A 653 -30.81 -5.63 23.66
CA ARG A 653 -29.51 -6.28 23.79
C ARG A 653 -29.65 -7.80 23.86
N GLU A 654 -30.51 -8.31 24.73
CA GLU A 654 -30.79 -9.74 24.85
C GLU A 654 -31.29 -10.32 23.53
N ASP A 655 -32.24 -9.66 22.86
CA ASP A 655 -32.75 -10.08 21.55
C ASP A 655 -31.62 -10.21 20.53
N VAL A 656 -30.80 -9.16 20.36
CA VAL A 656 -29.73 -9.10 19.35
C VAL A 656 -28.63 -10.12 19.64
N PHE A 657 -28.31 -10.34 20.91
CA PHE A 657 -27.32 -11.35 21.30
C PHE A 657 -27.91 -12.77 21.37
N ALA A 658 -29.23 -12.94 21.35
CA ALA A 658 -29.90 -14.25 21.21
C ALA A 658 -30.08 -14.68 19.75
N GLU A 659 -29.97 -13.75 18.79
CA GLU A 659 -30.03 -14.07 17.36
C GLU A 659 -28.98 -15.11 16.95
N THR A 660 -29.40 -16.17 16.26
CA THR A 660 -28.51 -17.20 15.72
C THR A 660 -28.81 -17.43 14.24
N PRO A 661 -27.95 -17.00 13.29
CA PRO A 661 -26.71 -16.27 13.51
C PRO A 661 -26.95 -14.78 13.85
N MET A 662 -26.07 -14.20 14.67
CA MET A 662 -26.08 -12.77 14.95
C MET A 662 -25.75 -11.97 13.69
N ARG A 663 -26.43 -10.83 13.49
CA ARG A 663 -26.19 -9.96 12.33
C ARG A 663 -25.41 -8.71 12.70
N LEU A 664 -24.33 -8.41 11.95
CA LEU A 664 -23.51 -7.21 12.16
C LEU A 664 -24.33 -5.91 12.15
N ALA A 665 -25.33 -5.83 11.27
CA ALA A 665 -26.21 -4.65 11.19
C ALA A 665 -26.99 -4.42 12.49
N HIS A 666 -27.49 -5.50 13.12
CA HIS A 666 -28.29 -5.41 14.34
C HIS A 666 -27.42 -5.05 15.55
N VAL A 667 -26.24 -5.67 15.67
CA VAL A 667 -25.25 -5.33 16.71
C VAL A 667 -24.77 -3.87 16.56
N THR A 668 -24.50 -3.42 15.33
CA THR A 668 -24.10 -2.03 15.08
C THR A 668 -25.22 -1.04 15.43
N ASP A 669 -26.47 -1.37 15.12
CA ASP A 669 -27.63 -0.53 15.46
C ASP A 669 -27.83 -0.43 16.98
N LEU A 670 -27.70 -1.56 17.69
CA LEU A 670 -27.72 -1.62 19.16
C LEU A 670 -26.61 -0.74 19.74
N PHE A 671 -25.34 -1.00 19.38
CA PHE A 671 -24.19 -0.23 19.89
C PHE A 671 -24.30 1.26 19.60
N ARG A 672 -24.89 1.66 18.47
CA ARG A 672 -25.13 3.08 18.15
C ARG A 672 -26.11 3.74 19.11
N VAL A 673 -27.17 3.03 19.50
CA VAL A 673 -28.19 3.53 20.42
C VAL A 673 -27.69 3.44 21.87
N GLU A 674 -27.05 2.34 22.24
CA GLU A 674 -26.44 2.15 23.56
C GLU A 674 -25.33 3.16 23.83
N ARG A 675 -24.47 3.46 22.85
CA ARG A 675 -23.48 4.53 22.98
C ARG A 675 -24.13 5.88 23.29
N ALA A 676 -25.28 6.17 22.67
CA ALA A 676 -26.04 7.39 22.96
C ALA A 676 -26.69 7.35 24.34
N TRP A 677 -27.16 6.18 24.77
CA TRP A 677 -27.68 5.94 26.11
C TRP A 677 -26.62 6.11 27.20
N PHE A 678 -25.45 5.50 27.07
CA PHE A 678 -24.35 5.72 28.00
C PHE A 678 -23.86 7.17 27.96
N ALA A 679 -23.70 7.78 26.78
CA ALA A 679 -23.36 9.20 26.69
C ALA A 679 -24.37 10.09 27.44
N MET A 680 -25.66 9.74 27.40
CA MET A 680 -26.71 10.37 28.18
C MET A 680 -26.54 10.12 29.68
N LEU A 681 -26.40 8.88 30.13
CA LEU A 681 -26.20 8.55 31.55
C LEU A 681 -24.97 9.25 32.14
N LEU A 682 -23.86 9.27 31.41
CA LEU A 682 -22.62 9.96 31.77
C LEU A 682 -22.80 11.48 31.92
N THR A 683 -23.85 12.10 31.34
CA THR A 683 -24.16 13.50 31.63
C THR A 683 -24.65 13.73 33.06
N GLY A 684 -25.17 12.69 33.72
CA GLY A 684 -25.60 12.72 35.12
C GLY A 684 -24.45 12.76 36.13
N PHE A 685 -23.21 12.51 35.71
CA PHE A 685 -22.06 12.32 36.61
C PHE A 685 -21.47 13.64 37.12
N PRO A 686 -21.08 13.80 38.40
CA PRO A 686 -20.45 15.03 38.92
C PRO A 686 -19.31 15.54 38.03
N GLU A 687 -19.03 16.86 38.08
CA GLU A 687 -18.07 17.49 37.14
C GLU A 687 -16.71 16.81 37.19
N THR A 688 -16.30 16.37 38.38
CA THR A 688 -15.10 15.58 38.64
C THR A 688 -15.42 14.27 39.36
N ILE A 689 -14.59 13.25 39.11
CA ILE A 689 -14.68 11.88 39.63
C ILE A 689 -13.27 11.46 40.07
N PRO A 690 -13.07 10.72 41.17
CA PRO A 690 -11.76 10.21 41.56
C PRO A 690 -11.14 9.34 40.46
N SER A 691 -9.84 9.50 40.21
CA SER A 691 -9.14 8.73 39.18
C SER A 691 -9.12 7.24 39.49
N SER A 692 -9.13 6.84 40.77
CA SER A 692 -9.28 5.44 41.19
C SER A 692 -10.59 4.79 40.73
N VAL A 693 -11.63 5.58 40.45
CA VAL A 693 -12.92 5.13 39.91
C VAL A 693 -12.93 5.19 38.38
N ALA A 694 -12.18 6.12 37.80
CA ALA A 694 -12.06 6.28 36.35
C ALA A 694 -11.03 5.32 35.70
N LEU A 695 -10.10 4.78 36.49
CA LEU A 695 -9.06 3.84 36.07
C LEU A 695 -9.65 2.49 35.63
N VAL A 696 -9.14 2.00 34.50
CA VAL A 696 -9.49 0.70 33.91
C VAL A 696 -8.31 -0.24 34.08
N ASP A 697 -8.19 -0.87 35.25
CA ASP A 697 -7.05 -1.75 35.53
C ASP A 697 -7.19 -3.15 34.93
N GLN A 698 -8.42 -3.62 34.69
CA GLN A 698 -8.70 -5.05 34.39
C GLN A 698 -8.57 -5.47 32.92
N VAL A 699 -8.11 -4.59 32.02
CA VAL A 699 -8.23 -4.83 30.56
C VAL A 699 -7.02 -4.34 29.76
N LYS A 700 -5.85 -4.13 30.37
CA LYS A 700 -4.68 -3.45 29.77
C LYS A 700 -4.20 -4.07 28.44
N ASP A 701 -4.39 -5.37 28.26
CA ASP A 701 -3.93 -6.09 27.06
C ASP A 701 -4.89 -5.96 25.86
N VAL A 702 -6.17 -5.64 26.11
CA VAL A 702 -7.23 -5.56 25.07
C VAL A 702 -7.73 -4.11 24.88
N PHE A 703 -7.71 -3.32 25.96
CA PHE A 703 -8.22 -1.95 26.01
C PHE A 703 -7.09 -0.93 26.16
N SER A 704 -6.55 -0.48 25.03
CA SER A 704 -5.59 0.63 25.02
C SER A 704 -6.30 1.99 25.02
N LEU A 705 -6.02 2.80 26.05
CA LEU A 705 -6.45 4.20 26.13
C LEU A 705 -5.47 5.13 25.40
N PRO A 706 -5.98 6.12 24.64
CA PRO A 706 -5.13 7.16 24.06
C PRO A 706 -4.30 7.86 25.15
N LEU A 707 -3.07 8.25 24.81
CA LEU A 707 -2.15 8.88 25.77
C LEU A 707 -2.73 10.12 26.50
N PRO A 708 -3.52 11.02 25.88
CA PRO A 708 -4.13 12.15 26.61
C PRO A 708 -5.08 11.68 27.71
N VAL A 709 -5.84 10.62 27.44
CA VAL A 709 -6.77 10.04 28.41
C VAL A 709 -5.98 9.41 29.56
N ARG A 710 -4.89 8.70 29.25
CA ARG A 710 -3.99 8.15 30.28
C ARG A 710 -3.37 9.23 31.16
N LEU A 711 -2.90 10.32 30.59
CA LEU A 711 -2.30 11.43 31.34
C LEU A 711 -3.32 12.12 32.25
N ARG A 712 -4.60 12.21 31.86
CA ARG A 712 -5.64 12.74 32.76
C ARG A 712 -5.91 11.83 33.94
N LEU A 713 -5.81 10.51 33.74
CA LEU A 713 -6.02 9.52 34.78
C LEU A 713 -4.90 9.49 35.84
N THR A 714 -3.81 10.25 35.69
CA THR A 714 -2.75 10.32 36.71
C THR A 714 -3.01 11.33 37.83
N GLY A 715 -3.97 12.25 37.67
CA GLY A 715 -4.38 13.16 38.75
C GLY A 715 -5.23 12.44 39.80
N ASP A 716 -5.55 13.08 40.92
CA ASP A 716 -6.44 12.49 41.93
C ASP A 716 -7.92 12.51 41.50
N MET A 717 -8.30 13.52 40.70
CA MET A 717 -9.66 13.75 40.19
C MET A 717 -9.63 13.98 38.68
N VAL A 718 -10.61 13.43 37.97
CA VAL A 718 -10.79 13.54 36.52
C VAL A 718 -12.14 14.11 36.15
N SER A 719 -12.21 14.88 35.06
CA SER A 719 -13.49 15.44 34.62
C SER A 719 -14.41 14.37 34.01
N SER A 720 -15.74 14.56 34.14
CA SER A 720 -16.76 13.71 33.50
C SER A 720 -16.65 13.63 31.97
N ALA A 721 -15.96 14.58 31.33
CA ALA A 721 -15.66 14.54 29.90
C ALA A 721 -14.70 13.39 29.55
N VAL A 722 -13.73 13.09 30.42
CA VAL A 722 -12.78 11.97 30.24
C VAL A 722 -13.52 10.64 30.24
N MET A 723 -14.52 10.47 31.12
CA MET A 723 -15.35 9.26 31.14
C MET A 723 -16.10 9.04 29.83
N ARG A 724 -16.65 10.10 29.23
CA ARG A 724 -17.29 10.01 27.92
C ARG A 724 -16.31 9.58 26.82
N GLN A 725 -15.05 10.00 26.91
CA GLN A 725 -14.00 9.56 25.97
C GLN A 725 -13.66 8.08 26.17
N ILE A 726 -13.51 7.62 27.41
CA ILE A 726 -13.26 6.20 27.74
C ILE A 726 -14.39 5.31 27.20
N PHE A 727 -15.66 5.66 27.46
CA PHE A 727 -16.81 4.91 26.93
C PHE A 727 -16.91 4.92 25.40
N ASN A 728 -16.57 6.04 24.77
CA ASN A 728 -16.47 6.09 23.30
C ASN A 728 -15.38 5.13 22.77
N GLN A 729 -14.28 4.96 23.50
CA GLN A 729 -13.20 4.05 23.14
C GLN A 729 -13.63 2.58 23.28
N TYR A 730 -14.38 2.23 24.34
CA TYR A 730 -14.97 0.89 24.49
C TYR A 730 -15.81 0.51 23.27
N TYR A 731 -16.78 1.37 22.89
CA TYR A 731 -17.62 1.10 21.72
C TYR A 731 -16.83 1.03 20.41
N SER A 732 -15.81 1.87 20.24
CA SER A 732 -14.95 1.84 19.04
C SER A 732 -14.28 0.47 18.85
N GLN A 733 -13.73 -0.08 19.93
CA GLN A 733 -13.07 -1.38 19.92
C GLN A 733 -14.08 -2.54 19.81
N LEU A 734 -15.19 -2.49 20.57
CA LEU A 734 -16.27 -3.48 20.48
C LEU A 734 -16.84 -3.58 19.08
N GLU A 735 -17.10 -2.46 18.41
CA GLU A 735 -17.58 -2.49 17.05
C GLU A 735 -16.53 -3.01 16.05
N SER A 736 -15.23 -2.83 16.34
CA SER A 736 -14.13 -3.36 15.51
C SER A 736 -14.04 -4.88 15.65
N LEU A 737 -14.11 -5.40 16.87
CA LEU A 737 -14.18 -6.83 17.16
C LEU A 737 -15.44 -7.46 16.58
N ALA A 738 -16.61 -6.82 16.74
CA ALA A 738 -17.85 -7.28 16.13
C ALA A 738 -17.78 -7.35 14.59
N ALA A 739 -17.10 -6.41 13.93
CA ALA A 739 -16.91 -6.45 12.48
C ALA A 739 -16.07 -7.65 12.02
N VAL A 740 -15.13 -8.11 12.84
CA VAL A 740 -14.33 -9.32 12.59
C VAL A 740 -15.17 -10.58 12.89
N LEU A 741 -15.86 -10.61 14.02
CA LEU A 741 -16.67 -11.75 14.49
C LEU A 741 -17.97 -11.97 13.72
N LEU A 742 -18.48 -10.97 13.00
CA LEU A 742 -19.76 -11.04 12.27
C LEU A 742 -19.58 -10.86 10.77
N ARG A 743 -18.34 -11.07 10.28
CA ARG A 743 -18.04 -11.07 8.85
C ARG A 743 -18.65 -12.32 8.21
N GLU A 744 -19.39 -12.18 7.11
CA GLU A 744 -20.04 -13.32 6.47
C GLU A 744 -19.04 -14.22 5.71
N THR A 745 -18.10 -13.60 4.98
CA THR A 745 -17.13 -14.33 4.14
C THR A 745 -15.76 -13.65 4.12
N PHE A 746 -14.71 -14.46 4.08
CA PHE A 746 -13.33 -14.01 3.88
C PHE A 746 -12.50 -15.11 3.19
N PHE A 747 -11.24 -14.81 2.88
CA PHE A 747 -10.29 -15.83 2.44
C PHE A 747 -8.96 -15.62 3.14
N CYS A 748 -8.26 -16.72 3.41
CA CYS A 748 -6.86 -16.73 3.80
C CYS A 748 -6.01 -17.09 2.59
N ARG A 749 -4.80 -16.54 2.49
CA ARG A 749 -3.86 -16.79 1.40
C ARG A 749 -2.52 -17.25 1.93
N ALA A 750 -2.06 -18.41 1.48
CA ALA A 750 -0.67 -18.83 1.61
C ALA A 750 0.08 -18.51 0.30
N LYS A 751 1.28 -17.94 0.39
CA LYS A 751 2.12 -17.61 -0.77
C LYS A 751 3.45 -18.37 -0.69
N PHE A 752 3.82 -19.01 -1.79
CA PHE A 752 5.09 -19.70 -1.96
C PHE A 752 5.86 -19.13 -3.15
N GLN A 753 7.18 -19.06 -3.04
CA GLN A 753 8.07 -18.68 -4.13
C GLN A 753 9.36 -19.49 -4.00
N ARG A 754 9.70 -20.28 -5.03
CA ARG A 754 10.86 -21.17 -5.06
C ARG A 754 11.84 -20.73 -6.13
N SER A 755 13.11 -20.67 -5.76
CA SER A 755 14.22 -20.34 -6.67
C SER A 755 14.43 -21.47 -7.66
N GLY A 756 14.44 -21.14 -8.96
CA GLY A 756 14.62 -22.11 -10.04
C GLY A 756 13.35 -22.89 -10.40
N ASP A 757 12.23 -22.61 -9.75
CA ASP A 757 10.91 -23.15 -10.11
C ASP A 757 10.31 -22.27 -11.22
N ASN A 758 10.80 -22.50 -12.44
CA ASN A 758 10.53 -21.68 -13.62
C ASN A 758 10.16 -22.56 -14.83
N ALA A 759 9.66 -23.77 -14.59
CA ALA A 759 9.25 -24.67 -15.66
C ALA A 759 7.73 -24.62 -15.84
N LEU A 760 7.28 -24.27 -17.05
CA LEU A 760 5.91 -24.49 -17.49
C LEU A 760 5.86 -25.69 -18.41
N LEU A 761 4.72 -26.37 -18.46
CA LEU A 761 4.49 -27.48 -19.36
C LEU A 761 3.60 -27.01 -20.51
N TYR A 762 4.06 -27.20 -21.73
CA TYR A 762 3.22 -27.12 -22.92
C TYR A 762 2.63 -28.49 -23.19
N ALA A 763 1.30 -28.61 -23.11
CA ALA A 763 0.57 -29.86 -23.31
C ALA A 763 -0.30 -29.77 -24.57
N SER A 764 -0.33 -30.84 -25.35
CA SER A 764 -1.27 -30.97 -26.47
C SER A 764 -2.71 -31.07 -25.97
N VAL A 765 -3.66 -30.46 -26.68
CA VAL A 765 -5.09 -30.72 -26.44
C VAL A 765 -5.47 -32.06 -27.08
N ASP A 766 -6.29 -32.85 -26.39
CA ASP A 766 -6.81 -34.10 -26.92
C ASP A 766 -7.69 -33.88 -28.16
N GLY A 767 -7.50 -34.71 -29.19
CA GLY A 767 -8.27 -34.70 -30.44
C GLY A 767 -7.48 -34.31 -31.69
N ALA A 768 -8.18 -34.22 -32.81
CA ALA A 768 -7.59 -33.89 -34.10
C ALA A 768 -7.72 -32.41 -34.46
N TRP A 769 -6.66 -31.84 -35.01
CA TRP A 769 -6.63 -30.45 -35.46
C TRP A 769 -6.87 -30.34 -36.96
N ASN A 770 -7.94 -29.61 -37.34
CA ASN A 770 -8.16 -29.16 -38.71
C ASN A 770 -7.35 -27.87 -38.94
N ALA A 771 -6.11 -28.01 -39.39
CA ALA A 771 -5.25 -26.87 -39.66
C ALA A 771 -5.79 -26.03 -40.86
N PRO A 772 -5.85 -24.69 -40.76
CA PRO A 772 -6.31 -23.85 -41.87
C PRO A 772 -5.40 -23.97 -43.10
N ASP A 773 -5.97 -24.11 -44.30
CA ASP A 773 -5.25 -24.26 -45.58
C ASP A 773 -4.15 -23.21 -45.81
N ARG A 774 -4.41 -21.97 -45.38
CA ARG A 774 -3.46 -20.86 -45.47
C ARG A 774 -2.11 -21.12 -44.76
N LEU A 775 -2.06 -22.06 -43.81
CA LEU A 775 -0.82 -22.41 -43.12
C LEU A 775 0.10 -23.25 -44.01
N TYR A 776 -0.45 -24.16 -44.83
CA TYR A 776 0.30 -24.98 -45.78
C TYR A 776 0.93 -24.14 -46.90
N GLY A 777 0.22 -23.10 -47.35
CA GLY A 777 0.68 -22.14 -48.36
C GLY A 777 1.46 -20.93 -47.82
N SER A 778 1.76 -20.89 -46.52
CA SER A 778 2.43 -19.74 -45.90
C SER A 778 3.91 -19.65 -46.32
N SER A 779 4.37 -18.44 -46.69
CA SER A 779 5.79 -18.13 -46.89
C SER A 779 6.56 -17.88 -45.58
N LYS A 780 5.85 -17.80 -44.45
CA LYS A 780 6.46 -17.71 -43.10
C LYS A 780 6.96 -19.08 -42.62
N PRO A 781 7.87 -19.13 -41.62
CA PRO A 781 8.52 -20.38 -41.16
C PRO A 781 7.58 -21.56 -40.90
N ILE A 782 6.38 -21.32 -40.35
CA ILE A 782 5.37 -22.38 -40.11
C ILE A 782 4.99 -23.20 -41.36
N GLY A 783 5.04 -22.60 -42.55
CA GLY A 783 4.64 -23.27 -43.79
C GLY A 783 5.53 -24.48 -44.11
N GLU A 784 6.79 -24.46 -43.69
CA GLU A 784 7.69 -25.60 -43.89
C GLU A 784 7.30 -26.80 -43.03
N VAL A 785 6.97 -26.56 -41.75
CA VAL A 785 6.47 -27.61 -40.84
C VAL A 785 5.17 -28.21 -41.39
N MET A 786 4.25 -27.37 -41.87
CA MET A 786 2.98 -27.85 -42.41
C MET A 786 3.15 -28.70 -43.67
N ARG A 787 4.07 -28.33 -44.59
CA ARG A 787 4.40 -29.14 -45.78
C ARG A 787 5.09 -30.46 -45.42
N ARG A 788 5.88 -30.49 -44.34
CA ARG A 788 6.47 -31.73 -43.82
C ARG A 788 5.38 -32.66 -43.29
N LEU A 789 4.42 -32.13 -42.53
CA LEU A 789 3.28 -32.89 -42.02
C LEU A 789 2.33 -33.37 -43.12
N GLU A 790 2.11 -32.56 -44.17
CA GLU A 790 1.31 -32.96 -45.34
C GLU A 790 1.95 -34.15 -46.07
N ARG A 791 3.28 -34.16 -46.22
CA ARG A 791 4.03 -35.28 -46.80
C ARG A 791 3.98 -36.53 -45.90
N ALA A 792 4.12 -36.35 -44.58
CA ALA A 792 4.14 -37.45 -43.63
C ALA A 792 2.77 -38.14 -43.45
N ASN A 793 1.66 -37.40 -43.60
CA ASN A 793 0.30 -37.90 -43.42
C ASN A 793 -0.45 -38.17 -44.73
N GLU A 794 0.27 -38.20 -45.87
CA GLU A 794 -0.28 -38.45 -47.21
C GLU A 794 -1.46 -37.52 -47.58
N GLY A 795 -1.40 -36.25 -47.15
CA GLY A 795 -2.41 -35.22 -47.47
C GLY A 795 -2.72 -34.25 -46.33
N ARG A 796 -3.72 -33.41 -46.55
CA ARG A 796 -4.22 -32.41 -45.57
C ARG A 796 -5.31 -32.99 -44.67
N SER A 797 -5.03 -34.15 -44.09
CA SER A 797 -5.94 -34.85 -43.18
C SER A 797 -6.01 -34.17 -41.80
N GLN A 798 -7.00 -34.58 -41.01
CA GLN A 798 -7.11 -34.22 -39.60
C GLN A 798 -5.85 -34.67 -38.86
N LEU A 799 -5.07 -33.71 -38.34
CA LEU A 799 -3.81 -34.01 -37.67
C LEU A 799 -4.09 -34.46 -36.23
N PRO A 800 -3.89 -35.73 -35.86
CA PRO A 800 -4.04 -36.16 -34.47
C PRO A 800 -2.89 -35.54 -33.68
N PHE A 801 -3.22 -34.58 -32.81
CA PHE A 801 -2.25 -33.59 -32.36
C PHE A 801 -1.16 -34.17 -31.43
N PRO A 802 -1.46 -35.05 -30.47
CA PRO A 802 -0.43 -35.72 -29.65
C PRO A 802 0.59 -36.50 -30.48
N GLU A 803 0.14 -37.27 -31.48
CA GLU A 803 0.96 -38.07 -32.38
C GLU A 803 1.78 -37.18 -33.31
N THR A 804 1.15 -36.11 -33.83
CA THR A 804 1.80 -35.10 -34.68
C THR A 804 2.94 -34.44 -33.91
N LEU A 805 2.71 -34.02 -32.67
CA LEU A 805 3.72 -33.37 -31.86
C LEU A 805 4.86 -34.34 -31.48
N ALA A 806 4.54 -35.60 -31.18
CA ALA A 806 5.55 -36.64 -30.96
C ALA A 806 6.43 -36.87 -32.21
N TYR A 807 5.81 -37.01 -33.39
CA TYR A 807 6.52 -37.13 -34.66
C TYR A 807 7.44 -35.93 -34.91
N LEU A 808 6.95 -34.71 -34.69
CA LEU A 808 7.76 -33.51 -34.87
C LEU A 808 8.95 -33.48 -33.91
N CYS A 809 8.79 -33.87 -32.65
CA CYS A 809 9.90 -33.96 -31.70
C CYS A 809 10.93 -35.01 -32.10
N ASP A 810 10.49 -36.16 -32.63
CA ASP A 810 11.38 -37.24 -33.03
C ASP A 810 12.09 -36.96 -34.38
N THR A 811 11.59 -36.02 -35.19
CA THR A 811 12.10 -35.71 -36.55
C THR A 811 12.71 -34.31 -36.72
N THR A 812 12.73 -33.48 -35.67
CA THR A 812 13.29 -32.12 -35.74
C THR A 812 14.62 -32.06 -35.00
N GLU A 813 15.69 -31.64 -35.69
CA GLU A 813 17.03 -31.55 -35.11
C GLU A 813 17.13 -30.55 -33.94
N ALA A 814 16.34 -29.47 -33.98
CA ALA A 814 16.29 -28.46 -32.93
C ALA A 814 14.86 -27.98 -32.66
N MET A 815 14.35 -28.27 -31.45
CA MET A 815 13.00 -27.86 -31.03
C MET A 815 12.82 -26.33 -30.96
N ASN A 816 13.91 -25.59 -30.73
CA ASN A 816 13.91 -24.13 -30.68
C ASN A 816 13.96 -23.47 -32.09
N ALA A 817 13.88 -24.25 -33.18
CA ALA A 817 13.93 -23.70 -34.53
C ALA A 817 12.72 -22.76 -34.82
N PRO A 818 12.91 -21.63 -35.52
CA PRO A 818 11.86 -20.63 -35.75
C PRO A 818 10.55 -21.18 -36.34
N GLU A 819 10.65 -22.16 -37.23
CA GLU A 819 9.53 -22.86 -37.86
C GLU A 819 8.74 -23.72 -36.87
N MET A 820 9.42 -24.42 -35.96
CA MET A 820 8.79 -25.23 -34.91
C MET A 820 8.11 -24.34 -33.88
N MET A 821 8.77 -23.26 -33.46
CA MET A 821 8.17 -22.28 -32.55
C MET A 821 6.94 -21.59 -33.16
N ALA A 822 6.98 -21.28 -34.45
CA ALA A 822 5.84 -20.71 -35.17
C ALA A 822 4.67 -21.70 -35.25
N PHE A 823 4.95 -22.99 -35.44
CA PHE A 823 3.96 -24.06 -35.39
C PHE A 823 3.33 -24.20 -34.00
N LEU A 824 4.14 -24.37 -32.94
CA LEU A 824 3.66 -24.55 -31.56
C LEU A 824 2.76 -23.40 -31.08
N ARG A 825 3.00 -22.18 -31.55
CA ARG A 825 2.13 -21.04 -31.25
C ARG A 825 0.73 -21.14 -31.88
N GLN A 826 0.61 -21.76 -33.05
CA GLN A 826 -0.68 -21.89 -33.77
C GLN A 826 -1.42 -23.19 -33.40
N ALA A 827 -0.67 -24.21 -33.00
CA ALA A 827 -1.20 -25.52 -32.65
C ALA A 827 -2.13 -25.44 -31.42
N PRO A 828 -3.21 -26.25 -31.34
CA PRO A 828 -4.09 -26.31 -30.18
C PRO A 828 -3.36 -26.88 -28.95
N HIS A 829 -3.07 -26.04 -27.96
CA HIS A 829 -2.32 -26.46 -26.77
C HIS A 829 -2.93 -25.89 -25.49
N ASP A 830 -2.51 -26.39 -24.35
CA ASP A 830 -2.72 -25.78 -23.04
C ASP A 830 -1.38 -25.61 -22.31
N TRP A 831 -1.31 -24.57 -21.49
CA TRP A 831 -0.21 -24.40 -20.55
C TRP A 831 -0.58 -25.10 -19.25
N ARG A 832 0.33 -25.88 -18.68
CA ARG A 832 0.17 -26.60 -17.42
C ARG A 832 1.36 -26.34 -16.49
N TYR A 833 1.19 -26.65 -15.21
CA TYR A 833 2.23 -26.56 -14.19
C TYR A 833 2.26 -27.84 -13.37
N ALA A 834 3.46 -28.35 -13.10
CA ALA A 834 3.66 -29.54 -12.27
C ALA A 834 3.59 -29.12 -10.79
N ILE A 835 2.55 -29.55 -10.09
CA ILE A 835 2.45 -29.37 -8.64
C ILE A 835 3.10 -30.60 -8.00
N GLY A 836 3.96 -30.39 -6.99
CA GLY A 836 4.81 -31.42 -6.40
C GLY A 836 4.04 -32.53 -5.66
N ASN A 837 4.75 -33.65 -5.44
CA ASN A 837 4.34 -34.97 -4.96
C ASN A 837 3.51 -35.84 -5.94
N GLU A 838 4.04 -37.03 -6.25
CA GLU A 838 3.38 -38.09 -7.03
C GLU A 838 2.04 -38.55 -6.43
N GLN A 839 1.80 -38.23 -5.15
CA GLN A 839 0.55 -38.48 -4.44
C GLN A 839 -0.54 -37.42 -4.66
N ALA A 840 -0.22 -36.25 -5.22
CA ALA A 840 -1.23 -35.32 -5.73
C ALA A 840 -1.84 -35.95 -6.98
N GLN A 841 -2.83 -36.83 -6.77
CA GLN A 841 -3.61 -37.47 -7.83
C GLN A 841 -4.29 -36.39 -8.68
N THR A 842 -3.63 -35.97 -9.75
CA THR A 842 -4.31 -35.32 -10.86
C THR A 842 -4.89 -36.42 -11.72
N ASP A 843 -6.22 -36.48 -11.85
CA ASP A 843 -6.93 -37.50 -12.65
C ASP A 843 -6.51 -37.50 -14.14
N GLU A 844 -5.88 -36.41 -14.63
CA GLU A 844 -5.39 -36.27 -16.00
C GLU A 844 -3.88 -36.55 -16.12
N VAL A 845 -3.52 -37.80 -16.39
CA VAL A 845 -2.18 -38.13 -16.88
C VAL A 845 -2.13 -37.83 -18.38
N GLN A 846 -1.59 -36.67 -18.74
CA GLN A 846 -1.42 -36.29 -20.15
C GLN A 846 -0.30 -37.12 -20.81
N PRO A 847 -0.52 -37.67 -22.02
CA PRO A 847 0.45 -38.55 -22.68
C PRO A 847 1.70 -37.81 -23.18
N PHE A 848 1.62 -36.48 -23.41
CA PHE A 848 2.69 -35.70 -24.04
C PHE A 848 2.82 -34.26 -23.53
N CYS A 849 3.98 -33.90 -22.95
CA CYS A 849 4.31 -32.54 -22.50
C CYS A 849 5.74 -32.13 -22.90
N LEU A 850 5.93 -30.84 -23.20
CA LEU A 850 7.25 -30.20 -23.33
C LEU A 850 7.50 -29.27 -22.14
N SER A 851 8.65 -29.40 -21.49
CA SER A 851 9.08 -28.45 -20.45
C SER A 851 9.57 -27.16 -21.10
N PHE A 852 9.23 -26.01 -20.51
CA PHE A 852 9.69 -24.69 -20.91
C PHE A 852 10.31 -24.00 -19.72
N ASP A 853 11.62 -23.79 -19.76
CA ASP A 853 12.35 -23.10 -18.69
C ASP A 853 13.14 -21.86 -19.21
N LYS A 854 13.61 -21.04 -18.27
CA LYS A 854 14.33 -19.78 -18.54
C LYS A 854 15.73 -19.96 -19.15
N GLN A 855 16.38 -21.10 -18.94
CA GLN A 855 17.81 -21.33 -19.23
C GLN A 855 18.05 -22.20 -20.48
N SER A 856 17.07 -23.02 -20.87
CA SER A 856 17.19 -24.11 -21.87
C SER A 856 16.32 -23.90 -23.11
N GLY A 857 15.28 -23.04 -23.04
CA GLY A 857 14.22 -23.00 -24.04
C GLY A 857 13.26 -24.19 -23.90
N ILE A 858 12.89 -24.85 -25.01
CA ILE A 858 12.16 -26.13 -24.97
C ILE A 858 13.09 -27.22 -24.39
N GLY A 859 12.76 -27.69 -23.19
CA GLY A 859 13.46 -28.75 -22.48
C GLY A 859 13.09 -30.15 -22.97
N ALA A 860 13.53 -31.16 -22.20
CA ALA A 860 13.35 -32.58 -22.51
C ALA A 860 11.87 -32.99 -22.65
N ARG A 861 11.62 -33.99 -23.48
CA ARG A 861 10.34 -34.71 -23.58
C ARG A 861 10.01 -35.32 -22.21
N LEU A 862 8.88 -34.93 -21.63
CA LEU A 862 8.40 -35.52 -20.37
C LEU A 862 7.23 -36.46 -20.69
N ARG A 863 7.41 -37.76 -20.41
CA ARG A 863 6.33 -38.75 -20.50
C ARG A 863 5.64 -38.82 -19.14
N ARG A 864 4.33 -38.52 -19.11
CA ARG A 864 3.43 -38.68 -17.95
C ARG A 864 3.90 -37.97 -16.68
N MET A 865 3.48 -36.71 -16.49
CA MET A 865 3.63 -36.03 -15.19
C MET A 865 2.30 -35.50 -14.67
N PRO A 866 2.01 -35.63 -13.37
CA PRO A 866 0.91 -34.91 -12.72
C PRO A 866 1.05 -33.42 -12.97
N SER A 867 0.02 -32.79 -13.51
CA SER A 867 0.06 -31.35 -13.81
C SER A 867 -1.33 -30.73 -13.82
N ALA A 868 -1.41 -29.51 -13.33
CA ALA A 868 -2.64 -28.73 -13.31
C ALA A 868 -2.67 -27.75 -14.49
N ARG A 869 -3.84 -27.60 -15.11
CA ARG A 869 -4.02 -26.72 -16.27
C ARG A 869 -4.10 -25.27 -15.84
N LEU A 870 -3.41 -24.37 -16.55
CA LEU A 870 -3.54 -22.92 -16.33
C LEU A 870 -4.83 -22.42 -16.98
N VAL A 871 -5.78 -21.98 -16.15
CA VAL A 871 -7.04 -21.39 -16.61
C VAL A 871 -6.94 -19.88 -16.52
N GLY A 872 -7.24 -19.17 -17.61
CA GLY A 872 -7.16 -17.72 -17.62
C GLY A 872 -7.68 -17.08 -18.89
N ALA A 873 -7.77 -15.75 -18.89
CA ALA A 873 -8.23 -15.00 -20.05
C ALA A 873 -7.32 -15.26 -21.27
N PRO A 874 -7.85 -15.35 -22.50
CA PRO A 874 -7.04 -15.58 -23.72
C PRO A 874 -5.91 -14.55 -23.90
N ALA A 875 -6.09 -13.34 -23.37
CA ALA A 875 -5.10 -12.29 -23.36
C ALA A 875 -3.84 -12.61 -22.54
N TYR A 876 -3.93 -13.47 -21.51
CA TYR A 876 -2.79 -13.86 -20.67
C TYR A 876 -2.05 -15.03 -21.31
N LYS A 877 -2.80 -16.00 -21.86
CA LYS A 877 -2.25 -17.09 -22.68
C LYS A 877 -1.42 -16.55 -23.85
N GLY A 878 -1.94 -15.56 -24.57
CA GLY A 878 -1.21 -14.92 -25.66
C GLY A 878 0.06 -14.14 -25.27
N VAL A 879 0.37 -13.97 -23.98
CA VAL A 879 1.67 -13.49 -23.49
C VAL A 879 2.62 -14.67 -23.25
N LEU A 880 2.14 -15.79 -22.70
CA LEU A 880 2.92 -17.03 -22.61
C LEU A 880 3.31 -17.54 -24.01
N ASP A 881 2.37 -17.51 -24.97
CA ASP A 881 2.63 -17.91 -26.36
C ASP A 881 3.68 -17.02 -27.06
N GLN A 882 3.98 -15.83 -26.52
CA GLN A 882 5.06 -14.99 -27.05
C GLN A 882 6.44 -15.46 -26.63
N MET A 883 6.55 -16.17 -25.50
CA MET A 883 7.79 -16.84 -25.13
C MET A 883 8.22 -17.83 -26.20
N LEU A 884 7.25 -18.42 -26.92
CA LEU A 884 7.54 -19.34 -28.01
C LEU A 884 8.24 -18.63 -29.17
N VAL A 885 7.79 -17.44 -29.56
CA VAL A 885 8.21 -16.84 -30.84
C VAL A 885 9.23 -15.72 -30.67
N ALA A 886 9.40 -15.18 -29.46
CA ALA A 886 10.33 -14.11 -29.17
C ALA A 886 10.99 -14.26 -27.79
N PRO A 887 11.72 -15.38 -27.55
CA PRO A 887 12.30 -15.71 -26.24
C PRO A 887 13.28 -14.64 -25.72
N ASP A 888 13.99 -13.93 -26.61
CA ASP A 888 14.91 -12.84 -26.24
C ASP A 888 14.17 -11.57 -25.75
N THR A 889 12.88 -11.47 -26.07
CA THR A 889 12.05 -10.30 -25.74
C THR A 889 11.11 -10.52 -24.56
N VAL A 890 10.88 -11.78 -24.16
CA VAL A 890 9.96 -12.13 -23.08
C VAL A 890 10.60 -13.23 -22.24
N THR A 891 11.05 -12.88 -21.04
CA THR A 891 11.66 -13.83 -20.09
C THR A 891 10.77 -14.04 -18.89
N MET A 892 10.77 -15.26 -18.36
CA MET A 892 10.00 -15.63 -17.17
C MET A 892 10.88 -15.54 -15.91
N GLY A 893 10.31 -15.04 -14.82
CA GLY A 893 10.91 -15.05 -13.49
C GLY A 893 10.55 -16.30 -12.71
N ASP A 894 10.99 -16.38 -11.44
CA ASP A 894 10.58 -17.45 -10.53
C ASP A 894 9.06 -17.44 -10.34
N ILE A 895 8.44 -18.60 -10.50
CA ILE A 895 6.99 -18.74 -10.39
C ILE A 895 6.58 -18.73 -8.91
N GLY A 896 5.51 -17.99 -8.61
CA GLY A 896 4.88 -17.99 -7.29
C GLY A 896 3.61 -18.83 -7.28
N ILE A 897 3.34 -19.52 -6.17
CA ILE A 897 2.11 -20.28 -5.95
C ILE A 897 1.31 -19.58 -4.85
N LEU A 898 0.03 -19.33 -5.11
CA LEU A 898 -0.92 -18.77 -4.15
C LEU A 898 -1.98 -19.82 -3.87
N VAL A 899 -2.23 -20.15 -2.60
CA VAL A 899 -3.34 -21.00 -2.19
C VAL A 899 -4.32 -20.14 -1.42
N ASP A 900 -5.53 -19.97 -1.97
CA ASP A 900 -6.60 -19.18 -1.35
C ASP A 900 -7.66 -20.12 -0.78
N GLN A 901 -7.82 -20.15 0.54
CA GLN A 901 -8.94 -20.84 1.21
C GLN A 901 -10.04 -19.83 1.52
N TYR A 902 -11.20 -20.03 0.92
CA TYR A 902 -12.40 -19.23 1.21
C TYR A 902 -13.09 -19.77 2.46
N PHE A 903 -13.59 -18.89 3.32
CA PHE A 903 -14.34 -19.25 4.51
C PHE A 903 -15.69 -18.54 4.51
N THR A 904 -16.71 -19.28 4.93
CA THR A 904 -17.99 -18.72 5.38
C THR A 904 -18.02 -18.80 6.89
N GLN A 905 -18.53 -17.75 7.53
CA GLN A 905 -18.54 -17.62 8.97
C GLN A 905 -19.97 -17.47 9.46
N ALA A 906 -20.31 -18.26 10.48
CA ALA A 906 -21.58 -18.17 11.19
C ALA A 906 -21.30 -18.05 12.69
N THR A 907 -22.05 -17.21 13.38
CA THR A 907 -21.94 -17.07 14.83
C THR A 907 -22.98 -17.91 15.56
N ARG A 908 -22.55 -18.52 16.65
CA ARG A 908 -23.40 -19.19 17.64
C ARG A 908 -22.98 -18.72 19.03
N ARG A 909 -23.90 -18.74 19.99
CA ARG A 909 -23.53 -18.62 21.39
C ARG A 909 -23.30 -20.00 21.98
N ASP A 910 -22.34 -20.10 22.88
CA ASP A 910 -22.25 -21.22 23.81
C ASP A 910 -23.08 -20.96 25.07
N ASP A 911 -23.16 -21.97 25.94
CA ASP A 911 -23.93 -21.92 27.19
C ASP A 911 -23.39 -20.89 28.20
N THR A 912 -22.18 -20.36 27.97
CA THR A 912 -21.57 -19.29 28.78
C THR A 912 -21.90 -17.89 28.25
N GLY A 913 -22.63 -17.79 27.14
CA GLY A 913 -22.98 -16.52 26.50
C GLY A 913 -21.84 -15.91 25.69
N ARG A 914 -20.77 -16.67 25.43
CA ARG A 914 -19.65 -16.24 24.58
C ARG A 914 -19.99 -16.47 23.11
N VAL A 915 -19.57 -15.52 22.26
CA VAL A 915 -19.80 -15.60 20.81
C VAL A 915 -18.79 -16.60 20.23
N HIS A 916 -19.25 -17.79 19.88
CA HIS A 916 -18.46 -18.76 19.14
C HIS A 916 -18.61 -18.54 17.63
N VAL A 917 -17.49 -18.54 16.92
CA VAL A 917 -17.48 -18.44 15.46
C VAL A 917 -17.32 -19.83 14.87
N GLN A 918 -18.32 -20.30 14.16
CA GLN A 918 -18.22 -21.49 13.34
C GLN A 918 -17.70 -21.12 11.94
N LEU A 919 -16.52 -21.61 11.61
CA LEU A 919 -15.95 -21.50 10.28
C LEU A 919 -16.38 -22.69 9.43
N GLN A 920 -16.92 -22.40 8.25
CA GLN A 920 -17.18 -23.39 7.24
C GLN A 920 -16.22 -23.14 6.06
N PRO A 921 -15.21 -24.01 5.85
CA PRO A 921 -14.30 -23.88 4.73
C PRO A 921 -15.08 -24.07 3.42
N GLY A 922 -14.88 -23.15 2.49
CA GLY A 922 -15.34 -23.25 1.11
C GLY A 922 -14.28 -23.89 0.22
N ARG A 923 -14.35 -23.61 -1.09
CA ARG A 923 -13.39 -24.11 -2.08
C ARG A 923 -12.00 -23.48 -1.88
N SER A 924 -10.95 -24.31 -1.89
CA SER A 924 -9.57 -23.86 -2.07
C SER A 924 -9.26 -23.60 -3.54
N VAL A 925 -8.57 -22.50 -3.82
CA VAL A 925 -8.17 -22.13 -5.18
C VAL A 925 -6.65 -21.93 -5.21
N VAL A 926 -5.97 -22.79 -5.96
CA VAL A 926 -4.55 -22.64 -6.25
C VAL A 926 -4.38 -21.74 -7.46
N THR A 927 -3.55 -20.71 -7.36
CA THR A 927 -3.26 -19.74 -8.42
C THR A 927 -1.76 -19.63 -8.63
N LEU A 928 -1.33 -19.80 -9.88
CA LEU A 928 0.03 -19.57 -10.30
C LEU A 928 0.24 -18.09 -10.62
N ALA A 929 1.27 -17.48 -10.07
CA ALA A 929 1.71 -16.11 -10.32
C ALA A 929 3.04 -16.14 -11.08
N ILE A 930 3.02 -15.78 -12.36
CA ILE A 930 4.15 -15.90 -13.28
C ILE A 930 4.68 -14.50 -13.61
N PRO A 931 5.83 -14.09 -13.05
CA PRO A 931 6.48 -12.83 -13.43
C PRO A 931 7.02 -12.93 -14.86
N MET A 932 6.64 -11.99 -15.71
CA MET A 932 7.07 -11.88 -17.10
C MET A 932 7.82 -10.58 -17.30
N THR A 933 9.07 -10.64 -17.73
CA THR A 933 9.86 -9.47 -18.13
C THR A 933 9.80 -9.35 -19.64
N ILE A 934 9.36 -8.19 -20.14
CA ILE A 934 9.32 -7.87 -21.57
C ILE A 934 10.44 -6.87 -21.85
N SER A 935 11.41 -7.29 -22.68
CA SER A 935 12.59 -6.53 -23.07
C SER A 935 12.23 -5.33 -23.95
N LYS A 936 13.08 -4.30 -23.90
CA LYS A 936 12.88 -3.02 -24.58
C LYS A 936 12.64 -3.18 -26.10
N PRO A 937 11.63 -2.53 -26.68
CA PRO A 937 11.50 -2.42 -28.13
C PRO A 937 12.62 -1.56 -28.76
N GLN A 938 13.01 -1.85 -30.02
CA GLN A 938 14.01 -1.07 -30.77
C GLN A 938 13.60 0.41 -30.93
N LYS A 939 14.55 1.33 -30.76
CA LYS A 939 14.31 2.79 -30.85
C LYS A 939 13.80 3.17 -32.25
N ALA A 940 12.60 3.74 -32.31
CA ALA A 940 12.07 4.47 -33.46
C ALA A 940 11.83 5.93 -33.06
N GLU A 941 11.95 6.89 -33.98
CA GLU A 941 11.67 8.29 -33.63
C GLU A 941 10.16 8.53 -33.41
N PRO A 942 9.73 9.14 -32.29
CA PRO A 942 8.36 9.60 -32.12
C PRO A 942 8.10 10.93 -32.81
N THR A 943 6.87 11.09 -33.27
CA THR A 943 6.25 12.41 -33.42
C THR A 943 4.77 12.24 -33.25
N PHE A 944 4.18 12.85 -32.21
CA PHE A 944 2.76 13.17 -32.22
C PHE A 944 2.62 14.50 -32.96
N SER A 945 1.77 14.56 -33.96
CA SER A 945 1.50 15.82 -34.68
C SER A 945 0.51 16.72 -33.93
N ARG A 946 -0.17 16.19 -32.91
CA ARG A 946 -1.32 16.81 -32.26
C ARG A 946 -1.34 16.55 -30.75
N TYR A 947 -2.17 17.30 -30.05
CA TYR A 947 -2.53 17.02 -28.64
C TYR A 947 -4.04 17.10 -28.46
N MET A 948 -4.58 16.43 -27.44
CA MET A 948 -6.02 16.45 -27.19
C MET A 948 -6.35 16.73 -25.72
N GLY A 949 -7.21 17.71 -25.46
CA GLY A 949 -7.79 17.93 -24.13
C GLY A 949 -8.88 16.90 -23.86
N ILE A 950 -8.81 16.22 -22.71
CA ILE A 950 -9.74 15.15 -22.31
C ILE A 950 -10.38 15.48 -20.97
N ASP A 951 -11.71 15.53 -20.96
CA ASP A 951 -12.54 15.61 -19.76
C ASP A 951 -13.16 14.24 -19.46
N LEU A 952 -13.01 13.75 -18.22
CA LEU A 952 -13.56 12.47 -17.77
C LEU A 952 -14.91 12.71 -17.07
N GLY A 953 -16.01 12.44 -17.77
CA GLY A 953 -17.36 12.66 -17.28
C GLY A 953 -18.09 11.40 -16.81
N GLU A 954 -19.23 11.58 -16.14
CA GLU A 954 -20.08 10.47 -15.64
C GLU A 954 -20.63 9.57 -16.76
N ARG A 955 -20.57 10.01 -18.02
CA ARG A 955 -21.08 9.29 -19.20
C ARG A 955 -19.99 8.78 -20.14
N GLY A 956 -18.79 9.33 -20.05
CA GLY A 956 -17.69 9.00 -20.96
C GLY A 956 -16.64 10.10 -21.04
N ILE A 957 -16.11 10.33 -22.24
CA ILE A 957 -15.00 11.24 -22.49
C ILE A 957 -15.48 12.38 -23.37
N GLY A 958 -15.35 13.63 -22.91
CA GLY A 958 -15.33 14.80 -23.78
C GLY A 958 -13.92 15.03 -24.29
N TYR A 959 -13.74 15.23 -25.60
CA TYR A 959 -12.41 15.48 -26.18
C TYR A 959 -12.40 16.67 -27.13
N ALA A 960 -11.24 17.30 -27.24
CA ALA A 960 -10.93 18.35 -28.21
C ALA A 960 -9.49 18.19 -28.70
N VAL A 961 -9.30 18.07 -30.01
CA VAL A 961 -8.00 17.82 -30.66
C VAL A 961 -7.45 19.11 -31.22
N PHE A 962 -6.18 19.38 -30.96
CA PHE A 962 -5.48 20.57 -31.39
C PHE A 962 -4.24 20.19 -32.21
N ASP A 963 -3.95 21.03 -33.20
CA ASP A 963 -2.68 20.98 -33.92
C ASP A 963 -1.54 21.37 -32.99
N ALA A 964 -0.45 20.60 -32.94
CA ALA A 964 0.65 20.91 -32.03
C ALA A 964 1.46 22.14 -32.47
N ALA A 965 1.55 22.43 -33.77
CA ALA A 965 2.33 23.56 -34.29
C ALA A 965 1.55 24.87 -34.20
N THR A 966 0.28 24.87 -34.60
CA THR A 966 -0.55 26.08 -34.69
C THR A 966 -1.46 26.29 -33.50
N HIS A 967 -1.63 25.28 -32.62
CA HIS A 967 -2.59 25.28 -31.52
C HIS A 967 -4.05 25.51 -31.94
N THR A 968 -4.37 25.28 -33.21
CA THR A 968 -5.73 25.40 -33.74
C THR A 968 -6.57 24.18 -33.38
N LEU A 969 -7.85 24.38 -33.09
CA LEU A 969 -8.78 23.29 -32.79
C LEU A 969 -9.15 22.57 -34.10
N ILE A 970 -8.85 21.28 -34.18
CA ILE A 970 -9.08 20.42 -35.35
C ILE A 970 -10.41 19.69 -35.26
N ASP A 971 -10.70 19.09 -34.10
CA ASP A 971 -11.89 18.27 -33.91
C ASP A 971 -12.34 18.27 -32.45
N LYS A 972 -13.60 17.94 -32.18
CA LYS A 972 -14.17 17.84 -30.84
C LYS A 972 -15.35 16.88 -30.80
N GLY A 973 -15.56 16.21 -29.66
CA GLY A 973 -16.70 15.32 -29.52
C GLY A 973 -16.81 14.62 -28.17
N VAL A 974 -17.73 13.64 -28.11
CA VAL A 974 -17.96 12.82 -26.92
C VAL A 974 -17.87 11.34 -27.27
N VAL A 975 -17.11 10.57 -26.48
CA VAL A 975 -17.04 9.10 -26.56
C VAL A 975 -17.76 8.50 -25.36
N LYS A 976 -18.80 7.69 -25.60
CA LYS A 976 -19.59 7.07 -24.54
C LYS A 976 -18.87 5.87 -23.92
N VAL A 977 -18.77 5.84 -22.59
CA VAL A 977 -18.24 4.70 -21.82
C VAL A 977 -19.39 4.03 -21.07
N LYS A 978 -19.92 2.94 -21.64
CA LYS A 978 -21.16 2.30 -21.14
C LYS A 978 -21.03 1.74 -19.71
N SER A 979 -19.86 1.19 -19.37
CA SER A 979 -19.57 0.63 -18.05
C SER A 979 -19.63 1.69 -16.95
N MET A 980 -19.11 2.90 -17.19
CA MET A 980 -19.16 4.02 -16.25
C MET A 980 -20.61 4.40 -15.90
N ARG A 981 -21.48 4.49 -16.92
CA ARG A 981 -22.89 4.80 -16.69
C ARG A 981 -23.58 3.78 -15.78
N ARG A 982 -23.29 2.48 -15.97
CA ARG A 982 -23.85 1.41 -15.13
C ARG A 982 -23.31 1.52 -13.70
N PHE A 983 -22.02 1.78 -13.55
CA PHE A 983 -21.37 2.00 -12.26
C PHE A 983 -21.98 3.18 -11.49
N VAL A 984 -22.23 4.32 -12.14
CA VAL A 984 -22.83 5.51 -11.50
C VAL A 984 -24.25 5.24 -11.00
N LEU A 985 -25.05 4.47 -11.76
CA LEU A 985 -26.40 4.07 -11.35
C LEU A 985 -26.36 3.17 -10.10
N ASP A 986 -25.50 2.15 -10.13
CA ASP A 986 -25.31 1.22 -9.01
C ASP A 986 -24.77 1.94 -7.76
N ASP A 987 -23.78 2.82 -7.91
CA ASP A 987 -23.17 3.61 -6.81
C ASP A 987 -24.21 4.54 -6.16
N LYS A 988 -25.07 5.19 -6.95
CA LYS A 988 -26.17 6.03 -6.43
C LYS A 988 -27.21 5.19 -5.66
N MET A 989 -27.51 3.98 -6.10
CA MET A 989 -28.41 3.06 -5.39
C MET A 989 -27.77 2.52 -4.10
N ASN A 990 -26.49 2.18 -4.14
CA ASN A 990 -25.75 1.64 -2.99
C ASN A 990 -25.45 2.70 -1.93
N LYS A 991 -25.18 3.96 -2.29
CA LYS A 991 -25.03 5.08 -1.35
C LYS A 991 -26.30 5.40 -0.57
N ARG A 992 -27.48 5.10 -1.11
CA ARG A 992 -28.75 5.21 -0.35
C ARG A 992 -28.90 4.12 0.72
N LYS A 993 -28.26 2.96 0.53
CA LYS A 993 -28.26 1.84 1.47
C LYS A 993 -27.10 1.88 2.48
N ARG A 994 -25.93 2.39 2.08
CA ARG A 994 -24.73 2.47 2.93
C ARG A 994 -24.73 3.77 3.73
N GLY A 995 -25.11 3.69 5.00
CA GLY A 995 -24.89 4.77 5.98
C GLY A 995 -23.42 5.19 6.00
N ILE A 996 -23.19 6.50 6.17
CA ILE A 996 -21.88 7.15 6.09
C ILE A 996 -20.98 6.65 7.24
N THR A 997 -20.12 5.68 6.98
CA THR A 997 -18.93 5.42 7.79
C THR A 997 -17.81 4.87 6.89
N LYS A 998 -16.75 5.67 6.69
CA LYS A 998 -15.64 5.36 5.77
C LYS A 998 -14.75 4.18 6.22
N PHE A 999 -14.92 3.67 7.44
CA PHE A 999 -14.08 2.64 8.05
C PHE A 999 -14.60 1.20 7.91
N ARG A 1000 -15.81 0.97 7.39
CA ARG A 1000 -16.45 -0.37 7.35
C ARG A 1000 -17.01 -0.79 6.00
N ALA A 1001 -16.47 -0.27 4.89
CA ALA A 1001 -16.82 -0.85 3.59
C ALA A 1001 -16.08 -2.18 3.47
N ALA A 1002 -16.78 -3.30 3.67
CA ALA A 1002 -16.26 -4.62 3.33
C ALA A 1002 -15.70 -4.56 1.90
N TYR A 1003 -14.48 -5.08 1.72
CA TYR A 1003 -13.91 -5.25 0.40
C TYR A 1003 -14.86 -6.14 -0.42
N ASP A 1004 -15.51 -5.57 -1.43
CA ASP A 1004 -16.35 -6.29 -2.39
C ASP A 1004 -15.52 -6.52 -3.66
N PRO A 1005 -15.03 -7.75 -3.91
CA PRO A 1005 -14.28 -8.08 -5.11
C PRO A 1005 -15.06 -7.81 -6.41
N ALA A 1006 -16.40 -7.80 -6.36
CA ALA A 1006 -17.24 -7.48 -7.52
C ALA A 1006 -17.35 -5.97 -7.75
N GLU A 1007 -17.31 -5.15 -6.71
CA GLU A 1007 -17.20 -3.68 -6.85
C GLU A 1007 -15.83 -3.30 -7.41
N GLU A 1008 -14.75 -3.93 -6.94
CA GLU A 1008 -13.40 -3.65 -7.43
C GLU A 1008 -13.21 -4.12 -8.88
N ARG A 1009 -13.65 -5.34 -9.24
CA ARG A 1009 -13.69 -5.80 -10.64
C ARG A 1009 -14.50 -4.87 -11.55
N ARG A 1010 -15.62 -4.32 -11.06
CA ARG A 1010 -16.40 -3.34 -11.81
C ARG A 1010 -15.62 -2.06 -12.04
N ARG A 1011 -14.90 -1.55 -11.04
CA ARG A 1011 -14.03 -0.36 -11.19
C ARG A 1011 -12.91 -0.61 -12.19
N GLU A 1012 -12.20 -1.73 -12.06
CA GLU A 1012 -11.14 -2.13 -13.00
C GLU A 1012 -11.65 -2.20 -14.44
N ASN A 1013 -12.84 -2.76 -14.66
CA ASN A 1013 -13.47 -2.80 -15.99
C ASN A 1013 -13.74 -1.40 -16.54
N VAL A 1014 -14.24 -0.47 -15.71
CA VAL A 1014 -14.50 0.91 -16.13
C VAL A 1014 -13.20 1.63 -16.46
N VAL A 1015 -12.16 1.48 -15.64
CA VAL A 1015 -10.82 2.03 -15.90
C VAL A 1015 -10.27 1.50 -17.22
N GLY A 1016 -10.39 0.19 -17.45
CA GLY A 1016 -10.00 -0.45 -18.71
C GLY A 1016 -10.70 0.14 -19.94
N ASP A 1017 -12.01 0.37 -19.86
CA ASP A 1017 -12.79 0.96 -20.95
C ASP A 1017 -12.41 2.43 -21.23
N PHE A 1018 -12.20 3.24 -20.19
CA PHE A 1018 -11.69 4.61 -20.35
C PHE A 1018 -10.32 4.62 -21.02
N CYS A 1019 -9.39 3.82 -20.50
CA CYS A 1019 -8.05 3.76 -21.06
C CYS A 1019 -8.06 3.26 -22.51
N HIS A 1020 -8.95 2.31 -22.85
CA HIS A 1020 -9.12 1.85 -24.22
C HIS A 1020 -9.68 2.95 -25.14
N ALA A 1021 -10.64 3.74 -24.67
CA ALA A 1021 -11.19 4.87 -25.43
C ALA A 1021 -10.14 5.98 -25.66
N ILE A 1022 -9.34 6.32 -24.65
CA ILE A 1022 -8.23 7.28 -24.79
C ILE A 1022 -7.19 6.78 -25.79
N ASN A 1023 -6.72 5.54 -25.66
CA ASN A 1023 -5.77 4.95 -26.62
C ASN A 1023 -6.27 4.98 -28.06
N ARG A 1024 -7.57 4.79 -28.28
CA ARG A 1024 -8.18 4.87 -29.61
C ARG A 1024 -8.14 6.29 -30.16
N LEU A 1025 -8.44 7.30 -29.34
CA LEU A 1025 -8.35 8.70 -29.75
C LEU A 1025 -6.89 9.06 -30.08
N MET A 1026 -5.94 8.61 -29.25
CA MET A 1026 -4.51 8.81 -29.49
C MET A 1026 -4.06 8.23 -30.82
N TRP A 1027 -4.45 6.97 -31.10
CA TRP A 1027 -4.11 6.30 -32.35
C TRP A 1027 -4.78 6.97 -33.57
N TYR A 1028 -6.06 7.32 -33.46
CA TYR A 1028 -6.83 7.86 -34.58
C TYR A 1028 -6.38 9.27 -34.98
N TYR A 1029 -6.13 10.14 -34.01
CA TYR A 1029 -5.73 11.53 -34.26
C TYR A 1029 -4.21 11.74 -34.30
N ASP A 1030 -3.42 10.71 -34.01
CA ASP A 1030 -1.97 10.86 -33.78
C ASP A 1030 -1.67 11.97 -32.76
N ALA A 1031 -2.37 11.90 -31.61
CA ALA A 1031 -2.36 12.94 -30.61
C ALA A 1031 -2.04 12.39 -29.21
N PHE A 1032 -1.26 13.12 -28.41
CA PHE A 1032 -1.09 12.79 -26.99
C PHE A 1032 -2.20 13.44 -26.13
N PRO A 1033 -2.65 12.81 -25.03
CA PRO A 1033 -3.69 13.37 -24.20
C PRO A 1033 -3.17 14.44 -23.24
N VAL A 1034 -4.04 15.38 -22.92
CA VAL A 1034 -3.90 16.38 -21.86
C VAL A 1034 -5.05 16.12 -20.89
N LEU A 1035 -4.69 15.78 -19.65
CA LEU A 1035 -5.61 15.39 -18.59
C LEU A 1035 -5.55 16.36 -17.43
N GLU A 1036 -6.59 16.37 -16.61
CA GLU A 1036 -6.58 17.12 -15.36
C GLU A 1036 -5.67 16.44 -14.32
N SER A 1037 -4.78 17.20 -13.70
CA SER A 1037 -4.04 16.77 -12.51
C SER A 1037 -4.99 16.75 -11.33
N THR A 1038 -5.29 15.57 -10.78
CA THR A 1038 -6.26 15.41 -9.69
C THR A 1038 -5.90 16.27 -8.49
N ALA A 1039 -6.73 17.27 -8.17
CA ALA A 1039 -6.65 18.00 -6.90
C ALA A 1039 -7.14 17.09 -5.76
N GLY A 1040 -6.35 17.00 -4.69
CA GLY A 1040 -6.66 16.17 -3.54
C GLY A 1040 -7.99 16.55 -2.90
N GLY A 1041 -8.75 15.54 -2.46
CA GLY A 1041 -9.87 15.74 -1.54
C GLY A 1041 -11.27 15.45 -2.08
N ALA A 1042 -11.56 14.20 -2.46
CA ALA A 1042 -12.91 13.64 -2.29
C ALA A 1042 -12.92 12.11 -2.48
N SER A 1043 -13.28 11.39 -1.41
CA SER A 1043 -13.37 9.93 -1.32
C SER A 1043 -14.66 9.36 -1.93
N SER A 1044 -14.96 9.68 -3.19
CA SER A 1044 -16.09 9.08 -3.93
C SER A 1044 -15.60 7.93 -4.81
N GLY A 1045 -16.45 6.92 -5.06
CA GLY A 1045 -16.10 5.78 -5.94
C GLY A 1045 -15.74 6.18 -7.37
N ILE A 1046 -16.32 7.28 -7.87
CA ILE A 1046 -16.06 7.85 -9.21
C ILE A 1046 -14.67 8.49 -9.27
N ASN A 1047 -14.28 9.26 -8.25
CA ASN A 1047 -12.96 9.90 -8.23
C ASN A 1047 -11.81 8.88 -8.20
N ARG A 1048 -12.05 7.69 -7.60
CA ARG A 1048 -11.08 6.58 -7.66
C ARG A 1048 -10.85 6.08 -9.08
N ILE A 1049 -11.90 6.02 -9.90
CA ILE A 1049 -11.80 5.64 -11.32
C ILE A 1049 -10.98 6.68 -12.09
N TYR A 1050 -11.28 7.98 -11.92
CA TYR A 1050 -10.54 9.04 -12.61
C TYR A 1050 -9.07 9.09 -12.19
N LYS A 1051 -8.81 8.91 -10.89
CA LYS A 1051 -7.44 8.77 -10.37
C LYS A 1051 -6.73 7.57 -11.00
N ALA A 1052 -7.35 6.39 -11.03
CA ALA A 1052 -6.75 5.20 -11.62
C ALA A 1052 -6.50 5.35 -13.14
N VAL A 1053 -7.39 6.03 -13.87
CA VAL A 1053 -7.13 6.39 -15.29
C VAL A 1053 -5.91 7.32 -15.36
N ALA A 1054 -5.87 8.39 -14.57
CA ALA A 1054 -4.73 9.30 -14.53
C ALA A 1054 -3.40 8.61 -14.17
N GLU A 1055 -3.41 7.62 -13.28
CA GLU A 1055 -2.24 6.80 -12.91
C GLU A 1055 -1.65 6.03 -14.10
N HIS A 1056 -2.45 5.69 -15.13
CA HIS A 1056 -1.94 5.10 -16.37
C HIS A 1056 -1.34 6.11 -17.36
N TYR A 1057 -1.56 7.41 -17.18
CA TYR A 1057 -1.26 8.44 -18.19
C TYR A 1057 -0.52 9.67 -17.67
N LEU A 1058 -0.27 9.81 -16.37
CA LEU A 1058 0.40 10.99 -15.81
C LEU A 1058 1.63 10.59 -14.98
N TYR A 1059 2.54 11.55 -14.80
CA TYR A 1059 3.67 11.41 -13.88
C TYR A 1059 3.22 11.30 -12.43
N SER A 1060 3.91 10.47 -11.65
CA SER A 1060 3.77 10.37 -10.20
C SER A 1060 5.14 10.18 -9.55
N THR A 1061 5.35 10.82 -8.41
CA THR A 1061 6.52 10.57 -7.55
C THR A 1061 6.39 9.27 -6.75
N THR A 1062 5.20 8.68 -6.67
CA THR A 1062 4.95 7.42 -5.97
C THR A 1062 5.44 6.23 -6.82
N PRO A 1063 6.42 5.43 -6.36
CA PRO A 1063 7.01 4.35 -7.16
C PRO A 1063 6.01 3.29 -7.65
N THR A 1064 4.99 2.97 -6.84
CA THR A 1064 3.96 1.99 -7.21
C THR A 1064 3.09 2.46 -8.37
N VAL A 1065 2.69 3.74 -8.36
CA VAL A 1065 1.94 4.38 -9.46
C VAL A 1065 2.80 4.43 -10.72
N ASP A 1066 4.07 4.79 -10.57
CA ASP A 1066 5.04 4.81 -11.68
C ASP A 1066 5.19 3.41 -12.32
N ALA A 1067 5.26 2.37 -11.51
CA ALA A 1067 5.33 0.98 -11.95
C ALA A 1067 4.06 0.55 -12.71
N VAL A 1068 2.87 0.92 -12.23
CA VAL A 1068 1.59 0.65 -12.93
C VAL A 1068 1.56 1.33 -14.31
N ARG A 1069 2.00 2.58 -14.40
CA ARG A 1069 2.12 3.30 -15.68
C ARG A 1069 3.08 2.61 -16.63
N LYS A 1070 4.31 2.36 -16.18
CA LYS A 1070 5.35 1.70 -16.99
C LYS A 1070 4.89 0.32 -17.45
N ALA A 1071 4.25 -0.48 -16.59
CA ALA A 1071 3.71 -1.78 -16.97
C ALA A 1071 2.64 -1.67 -18.07
N TYR A 1072 1.75 -0.66 -17.99
CA TYR A 1072 0.73 -0.42 -19.00
C TYR A 1072 1.32 -0.04 -20.37
N TRP A 1073 2.41 0.76 -20.36
CA TRP A 1073 3.14 1.25 -21.52
C TRP A 1073 4.43 0.49 -21.82
N THR A 1074 4.47 -0.80 -21.45
CA THR A 1074 5.56 -1.73 -21.83
C THR A 1074 6.96 -1.17 -21.53
N GLY A 1075 7.13 -0.60 -20.34
CA GLY A 1075 8.42 -0.15 -19.82
C GLY A 1075 8.77 1.31 -20.14
N ALA A 1076 7.98 1.98 -20.99
CA ALA A 1076 8.23 3.37 -21.35
C ALA A 1076 8.04 4.30 -20.15
N SER A 1077 9.07 5.11 -19.89
CA SER A 1077 9.08 6.11 -18.81
C SER A 1077 8.43 7.42 -19.27
N TYR A 1078 8.95 8.02 -20.34
CA TYR A 1078 8.48 9.28 -20.91
C TYR A 1078 8.92 9.46 -22.38
N TRP A 1079 8.26 10.39 -23.07
CA TRP A 1079 8.54 10.83 -24.44
C TRP A 1079 8.88 12.32 -24.43
N LYS A 1080 9.69 12.77 -25.39
CA LYS A 1080 9.90 14.20 -25.64
C LYS A 1080 9.16 14.60 -26.91
N HIS A 1081 8.52 15.76 -26.89
CA HIS A 1081 7.96 16.33 -28.11
C HIS A 1081 9.10 17.00 -28.90
N PRO A 1082 9.17 16.86 -30.24
CA PRO A 1082 10.26 17.41 -31.06
C PRO A 1082 10.35 18.95 -31.04
N PHE A 1083 9.23 19.66 -31.00
CA PHE A 1083 9.19 21.13 -31.16
C PHE A 1083 8.37 21.87 -30.10
N LEU A 1084 7.61 21.16 -29.25
CA LEU A 1084 6.90 21.82 -28.16
C LEU A 1084 7.87 21.98 -26.98
N GLN A 1085 7.97 23.19 -26.45
CA GLN A 1085 8.79 23.50 -25.28
C GLN A 1085 7.93 23.76 -24.06
N GLN A 1086 8.41 23.38 -22.88
CA GLN A 1086 7.81 23.64 -21.58
C GLN A 1086 8.76 24.45 -20.70
N PHE A 1087 8.21 25.15 -19.71
CA PHE A 1087 9.03 25.80 -18.69
C PHE A 1087 9.68 24.78 -17.74
N LYS A 1088 10.94 25.00 -17.34
CA LYS A 1088 11.57 24.25 -16.25
C LYS A 1088 10.89 24.60 -14.93
N PHE A 1089 10.61 23.58 -14.13
CA PHE A 1089 10.15 23.72 -12.75
C PHE A 1089 11.28 23.31 -11.82
N ASP A 1090 11.61 24.18 -10.87
CA ASP A 1090 12.50 23.84 -9.77
C ASP A 1090 11.76 22.88 -8.82
N ARG A 1091 12.35 21.70 -8.61
CA ARG A 1091 11.72 20.60 -7.87
C ARG A 1091 11.65 20.87 -6.38
N ASP A 1092 12.55 21.68 -5.84
CA ASP A 1092 12.67 21.92 -4.40
C ASP A 1092 11.80 23.12 -3.98
N SER A 1093 11.71 24.14 -4.83
CA SER A 1093 10.92 25.35 -4.55
C SER A 1093 9.51 25.35 -5.15
N GLY A 1094 9.20 24.44 -6.08
CA GLY A 1094 7.95 24.41 -6.83
C GLY A 1094 7.73 25.62 -7.74
N LYS A 1095 8.74 26.50 -7.87
CA LYS A 1095 8.65 27.73 -8.67
C LYS A 1095 9.00 27.46 -10.13
N LYS A 1096 8.26 28.13 -11.01
CA LYS A 1096 8.47 28.14 -12.46
C LYS A 1096 9.73 28.95 -12.77
N SER A 1097 10.68 28.39 -13.51
CA SER A 1097 11.81 29.15 -14.04
C SER A 1097 11.54 29.61 -15.48
N ASN A 1098 12.25 30.65 -15.93
CA ASN A 1098 12.13 31.17 -17.29
C ASN A 1098 12.87 30.32 -18.34
N ALA A 1099 13.59 29.27 -17.93
CA ALA A 1099 14.31 28.40 -18.86
C ALA A 1099 13.35 27.40 -19.53
N ALA A 1100 13.40 27.30 -20.85
CA ALA A 1100 12.61 26.34 -21.62
C ALA A 1100 13.35 25.01 -21.80
N GLU A 1101 12.61 23.90 -21.83
CA GLU A 1101 13.12 22.57 -22.21
C GLU A 1101 12.08 21.84 -23.09
N PRO A 1102 12.46 20.80 -23.85
CA PRO A 1102 11.50 20.02 -24.63
C PRO A 1102 10.38 19.46 -23.73
N LEU A 1103 9.14 19.53 -24.20
CA LEU A 1103 7.96 19.02 -23.49
C LEU A 1103 8.16 17.53 -23.18
N ARG A 1104 8.17 17.18 -21.89
CA ARG A 1104 8.23 15.78 -21.44
C ARG A 1104 6.82 15.26 -21.19
N MET A 1105 6.43 14.25 -21.97
CA MET A 1105 5.13 13.60 -21.90
C MET A 1105 5.27 12.25 -21.20
N PHE A 1106 4.37 11.96 -20.27
CA PHE A 1106 4.36 10.70 -19.55
C PHE A 1106 3.07 9.93 -19.82
N PRO A 1107 2.93 9.13 -20.87
CA PRO A 1107 2.44 9.50 -22.22
C PRO A 1107 1.31 10.54 -22.36
N ALA A 1108 0.87 11.19 -21.28
CA ALA A 1108 0.03 12.39 -21.32
C ALA A 1108 0.69 13.56 -20.58
N VAL A 1109 0.03 14.72 -20.56
CA VAL A 1109 0.42 15.89 -19.76
C VAL A 1109 -0.71 16.31 -18.83
N GLY A 1110 -0.37 16.72 -17.60
CA GLY A 1110 -1.32 17.15 -16.58
C GLY A 1110 -1.47 18.67 -16.49
N VAL A 1111 -2.71 19.17 -16.47
CA VAL A 1111 -3.06 20.59 -16.23
C VAL A 1111 -4.03 20.73 -15.06
N SER A 1112 -4.07 21.91 -14.41
CA SER A 1112 -5.00 22.15 -13.31
C SER A 1112 -6.47 22.07 -13.77
N ALA A 1113 -7.31 21.37 -12.99
CA ALA A 1113 -8.75 21.26 -13.19
C ALA A 1113 -9.54 22.55 -12.86
N TYR A 1114 -8.90 23.53 -12.21
CA TYR A 1114 -9.61 24.66 -11.62
C TYR A 1114 -10.33 25.54 -12.66
N GLY A 1115 -11.66 25.54 -12.71
CA GLY A 1115 -12.44 26.43 -13.59
C GLY A 1115 -12.53 26.01 -15.06
N THR A 1116 -11.94 24.87 -15.48
CA THR A 1116 -12.01 24.36 -16.88
C THR A 1116 -13.46 24.16 -17.35
N SER A 1117 -14.33 23.76 -16.42
CA SER A 1117 -15.76 23.55 -16.64
C SER A 1117 -16.63 24.81 -16.57
N GLN A 1118 -16.06 25.93 -16.12
CA GLN A 1118 -16.75 27.22 -15.91
C GLN A 1118 -16.43 28.23 -17.01
N GLU A 1119 -15.20 28.20 -17.54
CA GLU A 1119 -14.74 29.02 -18.67
C GLU A 1119 -15.51 28.69 -19.95
N CYS A 1120 -15.86 29.72 -20.74
CA CYS A 1120 -16.56 29.53 -22.01
C CYS A 1120 -15.57 29.16 -23.13
N SER A 1121 -15.79 28.04 -23.81
CA SER A 1121 -14.96 27.63 -24.95
C SER A 1121 -15.10 28.53 -26.19
N CYS A 1122 -16.14 29.36 -26.29
CA CYS A 1122 -16.28 30.34 -27.37
C CYS A 1122 -15.54 31.65 -27.04
N CYS A 1123 -15.90 32.34 -25.95
CA CYS A 1123 -15.36 33.67 -25.65
C CYS A 1123 -14.17 33.68 -24.66
N GLY A 1124 -13.80 32.55 -24.06
CA GLY A 1124 -12.68 32.44 -23.11
C GLY A 1124 -12.90 33.12 -21.75
N ARG A 1125 -14.10 33.66 -21.48
CA ARG A 1125 -14.44 34.36 -20.23
C ARG A 1125 -15.00 33.41 -19.17
N ASN A 1126 -14.84 33.78 -17.89
CA ASN A 1126 -15.23 32.98 -16.73
C ASN A 1126 -15.89 33.86 -15.65
N ALA A 1127 -17.23 33.92 -15.67
CA ALA A 1127 -18.00 34.78 -14.76
C ALA A 1127 -17.82 34.43 -13.27
N VAL A 1128 -17.49 33.18 -12.94
CA VAL A 1128 -17.20 32.79 -11.53
C VAL A 1128 -15.87 33.36 -11.06
N GLU A 1129 -14.88 33.42 -11.96
CA GLU A 1129 -13.56 33.96 -11.67
C GLU A 1129 -13.58 35.48 -11.56
N ASP A 1130 -14.35 36.17 -12.43
CA ASP A 1130 -14.57 37.61 -12.32
C ASP A 1130 -15.13 37.99 -10.94
N VAL A 1131 -16.18 37.30 -10.47
CA VAL A 1131 -16.76 37.56 -9.14
C VAL A 1131 -15.73 37.31 -8.02
N ARG A 1132 -14.91 36.25 -8.14
CA ARG A 1132 -13.84 35.97 -7.18
C ARG A 1132 -12.73 37.02 -7.20
N ASN A 1133 -12.39 37.56 -8.37
CA ASN A 1133 -11.41 38.64 -8.51
C ASN A 1133 -11.93 39.94 -7.90
N MET A 1134 -13.21 40.26 -8.11
CA MET A 1134 -13.87 41.40 -7.44
C MET A 1134 -13.91 41.22 -5.91
N GLN A 1135 -14.19 40.00 -5.40
CA GLN A 1135 -14.07 39.69 -3.97
C GLN A 1135 -12.65 39.93 -3.44
N LYS A 1136 -11.62 39.51 -4.18
CA LYS A 1136 -10.20 39.73 -3.80
C LYS A 1136 -9.82 41.20 -3.81
N ALA A 1137 -10.20 41.95 -4.85
CA ALA A 1137 -9.95 43.38 -4.96
C ALA A 1137 -10.63 44.16 -3.82
N ALA A 1138 -11.78 43.68 -3.33
CA ALA A 1138 -12.46 44.22 -2.16
C ALA A 1138 -11.88 43.74 -0.80
N GLY A 1139 -10.72 43.07 -0.79
CA GLY A 1139 -10.03 42.61 0.42
C GLY A 1139 -10.58 41.31 1.01
N ASN A 1140 -11.14 40.41 0.20
CA ASN A 1140 -11.76 39.14 0.63
C ASN A 1140 -12.86 39.31 1.69
N LYS A 1141 -13.61 40.43 1.67
CA LYS A 1141 -14.76 40.63 2.56
C LYS A 1141 -15.83 39.57 2.28
N LYS A 1142 -16.05 38.65 3.22
CA LYS A 1142 -17.25 37.80 3.25
C LYS A 1142 -18.48 38.72 3.27
N GLY A 1143 -19.46 38.45 2.41
CA GLY A 1143 -20.67 39.27 2.30
C GLY A 1143 -20.61 40.44 1.32
N LEU A 1144 -19.58 40.54 0.46
CA LEU A 1144 -19.62 41.47 -0.69
C LEU A 1144 -20.93 41.29 -1.44
N SER A 1145 -21.79 42.33 -1.43
CA SER A 1145 -23.06 42.30 -2.13
C SER A 1145 -22.90 42.91 -3.51
N MET A 1146 -23.49 42.25 -4.50
CA MET A 1146 -23.52 42.67 -5.90
C MET A 1146 -24.96 42.96 -6.30
N THR A 1147 -25.14 43.91 -7.23
CA THR A 1147 -26.46 44.30 -7.70
C THR A 1147 -26.84 43.49 -8.93
N ILE A 1148 -28.01 42.85 -8.87
CA ILE A 1148 -28.72 42.34 -10.05
C ILE A 1148 -29.65 43.47 -10.52
N GLU A 1149 -29.39 43.98 -11.73
CA GLU A 1149 -30.19 45.03 -12.38
C GLU A 1149 -31.51 44.45 -12.94
N GLU A 1150 -32.40 45.35 -13.39
CA GLU A 1150 -33.59 44.94 -14.15
C GLU A 1150 -33.18 44.10 -15.37
N GLY A 1151 -34.01 43.11 -15.72
CA GLY A 1151 -33.64 42.14 -16.76
C GLY A 1151 -32.66 41.06 -16.30
N GLY A 1152 -32.34 40.97 -15.00
CA GLY A 1152 -31.50 39.90 -14.44
C GLY A 1152 -30.02 40.05 -14.78
N ILE A 1153 -29.59 41.28 -15.06
CA ILE A 1153 -28.26 41.63 -15.55
C ILE A 1153 -27.31 41.85 -14.36
N VAL A 1154 -26.09 41.34 -14.46
CA VAL A 1154 -25.00 41.66 -13.52
C VAL A 1154 -23.79 42.13 -14.32
N ARG A 1155 -23.26 43.31 -13.98
CA ARG A 1155 -22.05 43.86 -14.61
C ARG A 1155 -20.81 43.30 -13.91
N LEU A 1156 -19.98 42.59 -14.66
CA LEU A 1156 -18.69 42.05 -14.23
C LEU A 1156 -17.55 42.74 -14.97
N GLU A 1157 -16.32 42.55 -14.50
CA GLU A 1157 -15.11 43.12 -15.12
C GLU A 1157 -14.96 42.75 -16.60
N SER A 1158 -15.31 41.51 -16.99
CA SER A 1158 -15.20 41.04 -18.38
C SER A 1158 -16.50 41.16 -19.21
N GLY A 1159 -17.52 41.85 -18.69
CA GLY A 1159 -18.76 42.18 -19.38
C GLY A 1159 -20.04 41.92 -18.57
N SER A 1160 -21.19 42.14 -19.20
CA SER A 1160 -22.50 41.91 -18.59
C SER A 1160 -22.94 40.44 -18.72
N ILE A 1161 -23.44 39.86 -17.62
CA ILE A 1161 -24.04 38.52 -17.61
C ILE A 1161 -25.56 38.59 -17.38
N VAL A 1162 -26.29 37.63 -17.93
CA VAL A 1162 -27.74 37.49 -17.77
C VAL A 1162 -28.07 36.22 -16.97
N LEU A 1163 -28.81 36.38 -15.88
CA LEU A 1163 -29.22 35.29 -15.00
C LEU A 1163 -30.70 34.96 -15.18
N LEU A 1164 -31.00 33.71 -15.55
CA LEU A 1164 -32.36 33.27 -15.86
C LEU A 1164 -32.88 32.26 -14.83
N VAL A 1165 -34.20 32.29 -14.60
CA VAL A 1165 -34.99 31.38 -13.76
C VAL A 1165 -36.15 30.77 -14.56
N SER A 1166 -36.76 29.71 -14.03
CA SER A 1166 -37.91 29.04 -14.66
C SER A 1166 -39.22 29.81 -14.40
N GLU A 1167 -40.17 29.75 -15.33
CA GLU A 1167 -41.48 30.46 -15.32
C GLU A 1167 -42.51 29.99 -14.25
N GLY A 1168 -42.06 29.48 -13.10
CA GLY A 1168 -42.95 29.02 -12.02
C GLY A 1168 -43.55 27.63 -12.23
N GLU A 1169 -44.46 27.22 -11.33
CA GLU A 1169 -44.98 25.84 -11.27
C GLU A 1169 -45.87 25.46 -12.47
N ALA A 1170 -46.65 26.40 -13.01
CA ALA A 1170 -47.55 26.15 -14.14
C ALA A 1170 -46.78 25.78 -15.43
N ALA A 1171 -45.74 26.55 -15.78
CA ALA A 1171 -44.87 26.26 -16.92
C ALA A 1171 -44.06 24.96 -16.72
N GLN A 1172 -43.68 24.66 -15.46
CA GLN A 1172 -43.06 23.38 -15.13
C GLN A 1172 -44.01 22.20 -15.32
N GLN A 1173 -45.29 22.36 -15.01
CA GLN A 1173 -46.30 21.33 -15.22
C GLN A 1173 -46.59 21.13 -16.71
N GLN A 1174 -46.68 22.20 -17.49
CA GLN A 1174 -46.89 22.12 -18.94
C GLN A 1174 -45.71 21.44 -19.66
N ALA A 1175 -44.47 21.77 -19.30
CA ALA A 1175 -43.27 21.11 -19.82
C ALA A 1175 -43.21 19.63 -19.41
N ARG A 1176 -43.60 19.29 -18.16
CA ARG A 1176 -43.69 17.90 -17.68
C ARG A 1176 -44.64 17.07 -18.55
N ASN A 1177 -45.80 17.61 -18.90
CA ASN A 1177 -46.78 16.93 -19.75
C ASN A 1177 -46.25 16.63 -21.15
N ARG A 1178 -45.31 17.43 -21.66
CA ARG A 1178 -44.63 17.23 -22.95
C ARG A 1178 -43.37 16.37 -22.86
N ASN A 1179 -43.06 15.79 -21.69
CA ASN A 1179 -41.79 15.12 -21.42
C ASN A 1179 -40.56 16.02 -21.63
N GLU A 1180 -40.72 17.31 -21.39
CA GLU A 1180 -39.69 18.34 -21.50
C GLU A 1180 -39.36 18.94 -20.13
N ARG A 1181 -38.23 19.65 -20.06
CA ARG A 1181 -37.84 20.45 -18.90
C ARG A 1181 -38.23 21.90 -19.19
N ALA A 1182 -38.80 22.57 -18.19
CA ALA A 1182 -39.17 23.96 -18.33
C ALA A 1182 -37.94 24.80 -18.70
N PRO A 1183 -38.02 25.60 -19.78
CA PRO A 1183 -36.93 26.46 -20.17
C PRO A 1183 -36.72 27.55 -19.10
N ARG A 1184 -35.49 28.04 -19.00
CA ARG A 1184 -35.17 29.21 -18.18
C ARG A 1184 -35.15 30.42 -19.08
N VAL A 1185 -36.26 31.15 -19.06
CA VAL A 1185 -36.49 32.30 -19.94
C VAL A 1185 -36.82 33.57 -19.16
N LYS A 1186 -37.21 33.44 -17.88
CA LYS A 1186 -37.54 34.60 -17.05
C LYS A 1186 -36.26 35.16 -16.42
N PRO A 1187 -35.99 36.46 -16.52
CA PRO A 1187 -34.91 37.10 -15.76
C PRO A 1187 -35.02 36.88 -14.26
N HIS A 1188 -33.87 36.77 -13.58
CA HIS A 1188 -33.83 36.81 -12.13
C HIS A 1188 -34.32 38.17 -11.61
N THR A 1189 -34.99 38.18 -10.47
CA THR A 1189 -35.48 39.42 -9.84
C THR A 1189 -34.32 40.36 -9.50
N ALA A 1190 -34.49 41.65 -9.80
CA ALA A 1190 -33.55 42.70 -9.44
C ALA A 1190 -33.41 42.80 -7.91
N GLY A 1191 -32.20 43.13 -7.44
CA GLY A 1191 -31.90 43.25 -6.02
C GLY A 1191 -30.44 43.00 -5.67
N SER A 1192 -30.14 43.04 -4.38
CA SER A 1192 -28.80 42.81 -3.83
C SER A 1192 -28.59 41.32 -3.56
N ILE A 1193 -27.46 40.75 -3.99
CA ILE A 1193 -27.11 39.33 -3.79
C ILE A 1193 -25.67 39.20 -3.29
N SER A 1194 -25.43 38.28 -2.35
CA SER A 1194 -24.07 37.98 -1.92
C SER A 1194 -23.25 37.40 -3.08
N ALA A 1195 -21.96 37.73 -3.17
CA ALA A 1195 -21.07 37.19 -4.19
C ALA A 1195 -21.03 35.65 -4.20
N ASP A 1196 -21.15 35.00 -3.03
CA ASP A 1196 -21.19 33.53 -2.94
C ASP A 1196 -22.50 32.94 -3.50
N ASP A 1197 -23.64 33.56 -3.24
CA ASP A 1197 -24.92 33.14 -3.82
C ASP A 1197 -24.98 33.46 -5.31
N LEU A 1198 -24.38 34.56 -5.74
CA LEU A 1198 -24.19 34.88 -7.15
C LEU A 1198 -23.34 33.81 -7.86
N ILE A 1199 -22.23 33.37 -7.28
CA ILE A 1199 -21.41 32.26 -7.82
C ILE A 1199 -22.26 30.98 -7.97
N ARG A 1200 -23.08 30.64 -6.96
CA ARG A 1200 -23.98 29.48 -7.04
C ARG A 1200 -25.02 29.65 -8.15
N LEU A 1201 -25.54 30.86 -8.33
CA LEU A 1201 -26.54 31.19 -9.34
C LEU A 1201 -25.96 31.17 -10.76
N ILE A 1202 -24.74 31.71 -10.94
CA ILE A 1202 -23.96 31.61 -12.17
C ILE A 1202 -23.70 30.14 -12.50
N ALA A 1203 -23.19 29.35 -11.57
CA ALA A 1203 -22.91 27.93 -11.79
C ALA A 1203 -24.15 27.14 -12.23
N ARG A 1204 -25.32 27.44 -11.66
CA ARG A 1204 -26.61 26.85 -12.08
C ARG A 1204 -27.02 27.29 -13.47
N ASN A 1205 -26.68 28.50 -13.90
CA ASN A 1205 -27.00 29.02 -15.23
C ASN A 1205 -26.05 28.49 -16.31
N LEU A 1206 -24.77 28.29 -15.96
CA LEU A 1206 -23.74 27.71 -16.80
C LEU A 1206 -24.04 26.24 -17.15
N ARG A 1207 -24.54 25.43 -16.20
CA ARG A 1207 -24.82 24.01 -16.42
C ARG A 1207 -26.32 23.73 -16.43
N ARG A 1208 -26.85 23.30 -17.59
CA ARG A 1208 -28.28 22.99 -17.78
C ARG A 1208 -28.47 21.54 -18.22
N ALA A 1209 -29.65 20.99 -17.92
CA ALA A 1209 -30.07 19.70 -18.45
C ALA A 1209 -30.57 19.87 -19.89
N PRO A 1210 -30.50 18.82 -20.73
CA PRO A 1210 -31.14 18.83 -22.05
C PRO A 1210 -32.64 19.12 -21.95
N ALA A 1211 -33.20 19.77 -22.97
CA ALA A 1211 -34.61 20.13 -23.04
C ALA A 1211 -35.53 18.91 -22.87
N SER A 1212 -35.21 17.79 -23.54
CA SER A 1212 -35.98 16.55 -23.40
C SER A 1212 -35.67 15.82 -22.09
N ARG A 1213 -36.71 15.43 -21.34
CA ARG A 1213 -36.59 14.50 -20.21
C ARG A 1213 -36.33 13.06 -20.64
N GLN A 1214 -36.60 12.73 -21.90
CA GLN A 1214 -36.29 11.43 -22.50
C GLN A 1214 -34.82 11.32 -22.92
N SER A 1215 -34.08 12.44 -22.88
CA SER A 1215 -32.64 12.43 -23.12
C SER A 1215 -31.96 11.48 -22.14
N ARG A 1216 -31.17 10.55 -22.68
CA ARG A 1216 -30.39 9.57 -21.90
C ARG A 1216 -29.13 10.20 -21.27
N ASP A 1217 -29.09 11.53 -21.16
CA ASP A 1217 -27.96 12.35 -20.74
C ASP A 1217 -28.08 12.83 -19.28
N THR A 1218 -27.00 13.39 -18.71
CA THR A 1218 -27.00 13.85 -17.31
C THR A 1218 -27.80 15.15 -17.15
N THR A 1219 -28.20 15.48 -15.91
CA THR A 1219 -28.95 16.71 -15.60
C THR A 1219 -28.12 18.00 -15.71
N VAL A 1220 -26.87 17.89 -16.15
CA VAL A 1220 -25.89 19.00 -16.25
C VAL A 1220 -25.04 18.90 -17.53
N SER A 1221 -25.53 18.20 -18.56
CA SER A 1221 -24.74 17.87 -19.75
C SER A 1221 -24.62 19.00 -20.79
N GLN A 1222 -25.30 20.14 -20.60
CA GLN A 1222 -25.15 21.31 -21.47
C GLN A 1222 -24.48 22.47 -20.74
N TYR A 1223 -23.48 23.06 -21.39
CA TYR A 1223 -22.88 24.34 -21.03
C TYR A 1223 -23.63 25.48 -21.74
N HIS A 1224 -23.94 26.55 -21.02
CA HIS A 1224 -24.57 27.77 -21.53
C HIS A 1224 -23.76 28.98 -21.05
N CYS A 1225 -23.20 29.75 -21.98
CA CYS A 1225 -22.49 30.98 -21.62
C CYS A 1225 -23.47 32.02 -21.07
N VAL A 1226 -23.13 32.62 -19.92
CA VAL A 1226 -23.98 33.61 -19.25
C VAL A 1226 -23.74 35.05 -19.72
N TYR A 1227 -22.67 35.30 -20.48
CA TYR A 1227 -22.41 36.64 -21.02
C TYR A 1227 -23.41 36.96 -22.14
N GLU A 1228 -24.00 38.15 -22.04
CA GLU A 1228 -25.06 38.64 -22.91
C GLU A 1228 -24.67 38.64 -24.39
N ASP A 1229 -23.40 38.94 -24.67
CA ASP A 1229 -22.80 39.08 -25.99
C ASP A 1229 -22.29 37.76 -26.61
N CYS A 1230 -22.42 36.62 -25.92
CA CYS A 1230 -21.86 35.33 -26.38
C CYS A 1230 -22.94 34.28 -26.67
N ALA A 1231 -23.90 34.11 -25.75
CA ALA A 1231 -25.00 33.13 -25.83
C ALA A 1231 -24.60 31.67 -26.23
N HIS A 1232 -23.31 31.32 -26.16
CA HIS A 1232 -22.79 30.05 -26.65
C HIS A 1232 -23.33 28.86 -25.86
N THR A 1233 -23.78 27.83 -26.57
CA THR A 1233 -24.28 26.57 -25.98
C THR A 1233 -23.52 25.38 -26.56
N GLU A 1234 -23.07 24.47 -25.71
CA GLU A 1234 -22.26 23.30 -26.11
C GLU A 1234 -22.45 22.14 -25.13
N HIS A 1235 -22.07 20.92 -25.52
CA HIS A 1235 -21.98 19.83 -24.54
C HIS A 1235 -20.94 20.15 -23.45
N ALA A 1236 -21.32 19.89 -22.19
CA ALA A 1236 -20.57 20.27 -21.01
C ALA A 1236 -19.13 19.71 -20.96
N GLU A 1237 -18.98 18.45 -21.36
CA GLU A 1237 -17.71 17.72 -21.41
C GLU A 1237 -16.84 18.19 -22.61
N ILE A 1238 -17.46 18.61 -23.72
CA ILE A 1238 -16.75 19.18 -24.88
C ILE A 1238 -16.16 20.54 -24.50
N ASN A 1239 -16.96 21.40 -23.87
CA ASN A 1239 -16.50 22.71 -23.40
C ASN A 1239 -15.29 22.57 -22.46
N ALA A 1240 -15.35 21.63 -21.51
CA ALA A 1240 -14.25 21.34 -20.61
C ALA A 1240 -13.01 20.81 -21.37
N GLY A 1241 -13.17 19.86 -22.29
CA GLY A 1241 -12.08 19.33 -23.13
C GLY A 1241 -11.36 20.43 -23.94
N ILE A 1242 -12.09 21.38 -24.53
CA ILE A 1242 -11.50 22.52 -25.24
C ILE A 1242 -10.66 23.38 -24.28
N ASN A 1243 -11.19 23.69 -23.10
CA ASN A 1243 -10.50 24.53 -22.12
C ASN A 1243 -9.27 23.84 -21.52
N ILE A 1244 -9.30 22.52 -21.31
CA ILE A 1244 -8.15 21.71 -20.90
C ILE A 1244 -7.03 21.83 -21.95
N GLY A 1245 -7.35 21.69 -23.23
CA GLY A 1245 -6.38 21.85 -24.31
C GLY A 1245 -5.82 23.27 -24.43
N ARG A 1246 -6.65 24.31 -24.28
CA ARG A 1246 -6.18 25.71 -24.25
C ARG A 1246 -5.31 26.01 -23.05
N ARG A 1247 -5.59 25.41 -21.90
CA ARG A 1247 -4.82 25.59 -20.67
C ARG A 1247 -3.43 24.99 -20.74
N MET A 1248 -3.25 23.90 -21.49
CA MET A 1248 -1.93 23.37 -21.82
C MET A 1248 -1.06 24.46 -22.46
N ARG A 1249 -1.59 25.15 -23.48
CA ARG A 1249 -0.90 26.27 -24.12
C ARG A 1249 -0.59 27.40 -23.15
N LYS A 1250 -1.57 27.86 -22.36
CA LYS A 1250 -1.39 29.01 -21.45
C LYS A 1250 -0.43 28.75 -20.28
N SER A 1251 -0.47 27.55 -19.69
CA SER A 1251 0.17 27.30 -18.39
C SER A 1251 1.41 26.41 -18.44
N ARG A 1252 1.57 25.57 -19.48
CA ARG A 1252 2.66 24.59 -19.57
C ARG A 1252 3.66 24.89 -20.66
N LEU A 1253 3.23 25.35 -21.82
CA LEU A 1253 4.11 25.60 -22.96
C LEU A 1253 4.81 26.96 -22.85
N ALA A 1254 6.11 26.99 -23.16
CA ALA A 1254 6.84 28.24 -23.38
C ALA A 1254 6.53 28.77 -24.78
N GLU A 1255 6.39 30.10 -24.94
CA GLU A 1255 6.25 30.69 -26.27
C GLU A 1255 7.51 30.36 -27.07
N THR A 1256 7.32 29.67 -28.18
CA THR A 1256 8.36 29.52 -29.19
C THR A 1256 8.32 30.79 -30.02
N SER A 1257 9.43 31.53 -30.09
CA SER A 1257 9.58 32.54 -31.13
C SER A 1257 9.33 31.84 -32.47
N PRO A 1258 8.44 32.37 -33.32
CA PRO A 1258 8.20 31.77 -34.64
C PRO A 1258 9.54 31.76 -35.38
N VAL A 1259 9.95 30.57 -35.84
CA VAL A 1259 11.01 30.42 -36.84
C VAL A 1259 10.36 30.44 -38.21
#